data_AF-A0A9P3ZJD9-F1
#
_entry.id   AF-A0A9P3ZJD9-F1
#
_cell.length_a   1.000
_cell.length_b   1.000
_cell.length_c   1.000
_cell.angle_alpha   90.00
_cell.angle_beta   90.00
_cell.angle_gamma   90.00
#
_symmetry.space_group_name_H-M   'P 1'
#
loop_
_entity.id
_entity.type
_entity.pdbx_description
1 polymer ?
#
loop_
_entity_poly.entity_id
_entity_poly.type
_entity_poly.pdbx_seq_one_letter_code
_entity_poly.pdbx_strand_id
1 'polypeptide(L)'
;MKRTLFLSVLFGMLLTTAHAENESHQQVESTLYAYYRWCNNNIRDTAVLSKADTLFRLSGEKHDIRMQAVALSLKADHYYFNNNLDSLKAWIPRVQDFARKNDQIKYYYFTWSRLILYYTKQAQYTLAQYELEQYMSQAEKDNYKPATAEAYKQLGHIYRTRGLKKPAVEYYRKAIDFIIQNGLNTFHLSNLYSELATMLMDLQRYPEAAEAVEKGKACIPLPDYIWGLKAKETHLLAQTGQTDKAKALFNEIKAGQNGNLSEIKLAEIEVAIYNHSHEYGKMIAAIDKLIRSFEREGYKESYFYYLYENRAAAYAALGNFEAAYRDIQHYTELYHKQVNDDNEKTLGEFATLLDVNRLNMEKAELRQQAQEERLHRTQLGTIGLACILLLAAVFIAVMLRMNRHLARAKRAAEESNRMKGIFIRNITHEINTPLNSIVGFAELAAASDDADAAERQSYISIIQENSGYLQKLVDDVLYIAGLESSETPPAMSPTDINECCQECIQKVSQSSSRAVSIRFVPAREKFHLHTSCMLISKAITEMLRNAVHFAADGEITLAYTLDGGNRRITFTVTDSGPGIPACEAEHIFGRFVKLDTFSQGLGLGLTVCRLIASALGGTIKLDTNYSGGARFALSIPLR
;
A
#
# COMPACT_ATOMS: atom_id res chain seq x y z
N MET A 1 8.46 -28.66 50.39
CA MET A 1 7.89 -27.54 51.19
C MET A 1 9.03 -26.80 51.90
N LYS A 2 9.97 -26.14 51.20
CA LYS A 2 10.12 -24.66 51.10
C LYS A 2 9.24 -23.72 51.95
N ARG A 3 8.27 -24.19 52.74
CA ARG A 3 7.00 -23.49 52.99
C ARG A 3 6.98 -22.39 54.05
N THR A 4 7.90 -22.21 55.01
CA THR A 4 7.69 -21.15 56.04
C THR A 4 8.19 -19.76 55.70
N LEU A 5 9.34 -19.62 55.03
CA LEU A 5 9.77 -18.33 54.45
C LEU A 5 8.96 -18.06 53.18
N PHE A 6 8.46 -19.14 52.54
CA PHE A 6 7.39 -19.05 51.55
C PHE A 6 6.07 -18.59 52.15
N LEU A 7 5.74 -18.95 53.41
CA LEU A 7 4.44 -18.65 53.99
C LEU A 7 4.30 -17.17 54.32
N SER A 8 5.35 -16.48 54.78
CA SER A 8 5.24 -15.02 55.01
C SER A 8 5.11 -14.22 53.71
N VAL A 9 5.76 -14.67 52.63
CA VAL A 9 5.68 -14.05 51.30
C VAL A 9 4.36 -14.43 50.58
N LEU A 10 3.82 -15.65 50.79
CA LEU A 10 2.52 -16.06 50.24
C LEU A 10 1.32 -15.56 51.03
N PHE A 11 1.36 -15.47 52.36
CA PHE A 11 0.21 -14.99 53.15
C PHE A 11 -0.08 -13.51 52.84
N GLY A 12 0.97 -12.71 52.62
CA GLY A 12 0.83 -11.31 52.19
C GLY A 12 0.25 -11.15 50.78
N MET A 13 0.26 -12.19 49.94
CA MET A 13 -0.31 -12.19 48.58
C MET A 13 -1.66 -12.90 48.47
N LEU A 14 -1.99 -13.77 49.43
CA LEU A 14 -3.28 -14.45 49.51
C LEU A 14 -4.35 -13.59 50.21
N LEU A 15 -3.95 -12.69 51.11
CA LEU A 15 -4.88 -11.81 51.83
C LEU A 15 -5.35 -10.60 51.01
N THR A 16 -4.58 -10.15 50.00
CA THR A 16 -4.97 -9.02 49.14
C THR A 16 -6.18 -9.31 48.26
N THR A 17 -6.56 -10.58 48.06
CA THR A 17 -7.75 -10.95 47.29
C THR A 17 -8.89 -11.49 48.16
N ALA A 18 -8.62 -12.03 49.35
CA ALA A 18 -9.65 -12.72 50.12
C ALA A 18 -10.50 -11.82 51.03
N HIS A 19 -9.92 -10.74 51.60
CA HIS A 19 -10.63 -9.91 52.59
C HIS A 19 -11.05 -8.54 52.06
N ALA A 20 -10.27 -7.91 51.17
CA ALA A 20 -10.65 -6.61 50.57
C ALA A 20 -11.70 -6.73 49.45
N GLU A 21 -11.90 -7.92 48.86
CA GLU A 21 -12.91 -8.11 47.79
C GLU A 21 -14.33 -8.40 48.34
N ASN A 22 -14.48 -8.72 49.64
CA ASN A 22 -15.79 -9.01 50.24
C ASN A 22 -16.76 -7.80 50.23
N GLU A 23 -16.27 -6.57 50.17
CA GLU A 23 -17.13 -5.38 50.17
C GLU A 23 -17.70 -5.01 48.81
N SER A 24 -17.21 -5.59 47.70
CA SER A 24 -17.68 -5.27 46.33
C SER A 24 -18.63 -6.31 45.72
N HIS A 25 -18.99 -7.37 46.47
CA HIS A 25 -19.76 -8.51 45.94
C HIS A 25 -21.29 -8.34 45.95
N GLN A 26 -21.81 -7.15 46.28
CA GLN A 26 -23.27 -6.92 46.34
C GLN A 26 -24.00 -6.91 44.97
N GLN A 27 -23.30 -7.12 43.85
CA GLN A 27 -23.92 -7.15 42.51
C GLN A 27 -23.64 -8.43 41.68
N VAL A 28 -23.12 -9.50 42.30
CA VAL A 28 -23.00 -10.80 41.61
C VAL A 28 -24.18 -11.68 42.01
N GLU A 29 -24.95 -12.16 41.03
CA GLU A 29 -26.05 -13.10 41.27
C GLU A 29 -25.60 -14.32 42.10
N SER A 30 -26.42 -14.70 43.07
CA SER A 30 -26.11 -15.70 44.10
C SER A 30 -25.60 -17.03 43.53
N THR A 31 -26.10 -17.45 42.37
CA THR A 31 -25.68 -18.70 41.71
C THR A 31 -24.27 -18.63 41.11
N LEU A 32 -23.91 -17.55 40.42
CA LEU A 32 -22.54 -17.39 39.86
C LEU A 32 -21.51 -17.29 40.98
N TYR A 33 -21.85 -16.55 42.03
CA TYR A 33 -20.99 -16.41 43.21
C TYR A 33 -20.82 -17.75 43.95
N ALA A 34 -21.85 -18.60 44.01
CA ALA A 34 -21.75 -19.94 44.58
C ALA A 34 -20.76 -20.83 43.81
N TYR A 35 -20.78 -20.80 42.48
CA TYR A 35 -19.79 -21.51 41.64
C TYR A 35 -18.37 -20.99 41.89
N TYR A 36 -18.18 -19.67 41.88
CA TYR A 36 -16.90 -19.05 42.17
C TYR A 36 -16.36 -19.47 43.56
N ARG A 37 -17.18 -19.34 44.61
CA ARG A 37 -16.83 -19.72 45.99
C ARG A 37 -16.44 -21.19 46.09
N TRP A 38 -17.20 -22.07 45.44
CA TRP A 38 -16.89 -23.49 45.42
C TRP A 38 -15.54 -23.77 44.76
N CYS A 39 -15.30 -23.19 43.58
CA CYS A 39 -14.03 -23.37 42.88
C CYS A 39 -12.84 -22.84 43.68
N ASN A 40 -12.99 -21.69 44.34
CA ASN A 40 -11.92 -21.11 45.15
C ASN A 40 -11.57 -21.98 46.37
N ASN A 41 -12.58 -22.55 47.02
CA ASN A 41 -12.37 -23.45 48.17
C ASN A 41 -11.81 -24.82 47.76
N ASN A 42 -12.07 -25.25 46.53
CA ASN A 42 -11.66 -26.57 46.02
C ASN A 42 -10.64 -26.45 44.89
N ILE A 43 -9.82 -25.38 44.87
CA ILE A 43 -9.00 -25.01 43.70
C ILE A 43 -8.08 -26.12 43.16
N ARG A 44 -7.72 -27.10 44.01
CA ARG A 44 -6.89 -28.26 43.63
C ARG A 44 -7.66 -29.42 43.01
N ASP A 45 -8.98 -29.48 43.19
CA ASP A 45 -9.84 -30.52 42.64
C ASP A 45 -9.93 -30.39 41.11
N THR A 46 -9.84 -31.52 40.40
CA THR A 46 -9.97 -31.56 38.93
C THR A 46 -11.35 -31.12 38.46
N ALA A 47 -12.38 -31.26 39.31
CA ALA A 47 -13.73 -30.77 39.04
C ALA A 47 -13.81 -29.24 38.89
N VAL A 48 -12.79 -28.49 39.33
CA VAL A 48 -12.69 -27.03 39.09
C VAL A 48 -12.68 -26.72 37.59
N LEU A 49 -12.04 -27.54 36.75
CA LEU A 49 -11.92 -27.24 35.33
C LEU A 49 -13.28 -27.20 34.64
N SER A 50 -14.13 -28.21 34.89
CA SER A 50 -15.48 -28.29 34.32
C SER A 50 -16.44 -27.28 34.95
N LYS A 51 -16.30 -26.99 36.24
CA LYS A 51 -17.10 -25.95 36.91
C LYS A 51 -16.70 -24.54 36.49
N ALA A 52 -15.42 -24.30 36.20
CA ALA A 52 -14.95 -23.07 35.60
C ALA A 52 -15.50 -22.90 34.17
N ASP A 53 -15.56 -23.96 33.35
CA ASP A 53 -16.24 -23.91 32.04
C ASP A 53 -17.73 -23.58 32.17
N THR A 54 -18.39 -24.19 33.16
CA THR A 54 -19.79 -23.90 33.45
C THR A 54 -19.98 -22.44 33.89
N LEU A 55 -19.13 -21.94 34.77
CA LEU A 55 -19.14 -20.55 35.22
C LEU A 55 -18.90 -19.60 34.05
N PHE A 56 -17.96 -19.90 33.15
CA PHE A 56 -17.69 -19.09 31.97
C PHE A 56 -18.91 -19.01 31.03
N ARG A 57 -19.54 -20.15 30.73
CA ARG A 57 -20.74 -20.20 29.88
C ARG A 57 -21.91 -19.43 30.49
N LEU A 58 -22.25 -19.71 31.76
CA LEU A 58 -23.36 -19.06 32.46
C LEU A 58 -23.14 -17.55 32.61
N SER A 59 -21.89 -17.13 32.83
CA SER A 59 -21.55 -15.70 32.90
C SER A 59 -21.70 -15.04 31.53
N GLY A 60 -21.36 -15.73 30.44
CA GLY A 60 -21.56 -15.25 29.07
C GLY A 60 -23.04 -15.08 28.71
N GLU A 61 -23.90 -16.04 29.09
CA GLU A 61 -25.36 -15.93 28.92
C GLU A 61 -25.94 -14.71 29.65
N LYS A 62 -25.31 -14.32 30.76
CA LYS A 62 -25.67 -13.17 31.60
C LYS A 62 -24.90 -11.89 31.25
N HIS A 63 -24.05 -11.93 30.22
CA HIS A 63 -23.20 -10.82 29.79
C HIS A 63 -22.26 -10.29 30.90
N ASP A 64 -21.90 -11.13 31.89
CA ASP A 64 -20.93 -10.81 32.94
C ASP A 64 -19.50 -11.18 32.49
N ILE A 65 -18.92 -10.28 31.69
CA ILE A 65 -17.56 -10.40 31.16
C ILE A 65 -16.51 -10.52 32.27
N ARG A 66 -16.72 -9.85 33.41
CA ARG A 66 -15.81 -9.90 34.55
C ARG A 66 -15.76 -11.32 35.11
N MET A 67 -16.91 -11.95 35.32
CA MET A 67 -16.99 -13.32 35.82
C MET A 67 -16.49 -14.34 34.80
N GLN A 68 -16.62 -14.07 33.50
CA GLN A 68 -15.93 -14.87 32.46
C GLN A 68 -14.40 -14.82 32.62
N ALA A 69 -13.82 -13.64 32.85
CA ALA A 69 -12.39 -13.51 33.10
C ALA A 69 -11.96 -14.23 34.40
N VAL A 70 -12.78 -14.16 35.46
CA VAL A 70 -12.58 -14.93 36.70
C VAL A 70 -12.58 -16.43 36.43
N ALA A 71 -13.54 -16.93 35.66
CA ALA A 71 -13.66 -18.35 35.32
C ALA A 71 -12.43 -18.88 34.60
N LEU A 72 -11.89 -18.14 33.62
CA LEU A 72 -10.64 -18.52 32.95
C LEU A 72 -9.45 -18.46 33.93
N SER A 73 -9.40 -17.46 34.80
CA SER A 73 -8.33 -17.30 35.79
C SER A 73 -8.32 -18.44 36.82
N LEU A 74 -9.48 -18.99 37.20
CA LEU A 74 -9.59 -20.17 38.08
C LEU A 74 -8.86 -21.39 37.51
N LYS A 75 -8.83 -21.55 36.18
CA LYS A 75 -8.08 -22.64 35.54
C LYS A 75 -6.57 -22.44 35.67
N ALA A 76 -6.07 -21.22 35.45
CA ALA A 76 -4.67 -20.90 35.69
C ALA A 76 -4.29 -21.13 37.17
N ASP A 77 -5.14 -20.70 38.11
CA ASP A 77 -4.94 -20.93 39.54
C ASP A 77 -4.91 -22.42 39.88
N HIS A 78 -5.83 -23.23 39.34
CA HIS A 78 -5.82 -24.68 39.52
C HIS A 78 -4.47 -25.30 39.17
N TYR A 79 -3.90 -24.95 38.00
CA TYR A 79 -2.61 -25.47 37.58
C TYR A 79 -1.45 -24.95 38.44
N TYR A 80 -1.49 -23.67 38.86
CA TYR A 80 -0.53 -23.10 39.80
C TYR A 80 -0.51 -23.86 41.14
N PHE A 81 -1.68 -24.10 41.74
CA PHE A 81 -1.79 -24.77 43.04
C PHE A 81 -1.44 -26.27 42.98
N ASN A 82 -1.65 -26.91 41.82
CA ASN A 82 -1.26 -28.30 41.54
C ASN A 82 0.16 -28.45 40.98
N ASN A 83 0.95 -27.38 40.93
CA ASN A 83 2.34 -27.36 40.44
C ASN A 83 2.52 -27.78 38.96
N ASN A 84 1.52 -27.63 38.11
CA ASN A 84 1.59 -28.00 36.68
C ASN A 84 2.01 -26.78 35.84
N LEU A 85 3.32 -26.67 35.56
CA LEU A 85 3.88 -25.51 34.85
C LEU A 85 3.40 -25.43 33.39
N ASP A 86 3.38 -26.55 32.66
CA ASP A 86 3.07 -26.55 31.23
C ASP A 86 1.63 -26.10 30.98
N SER A 87 0.69 -26.58 31.80
CA SER A 87 -0.71 -26.17 31.71
C SER A 87 -0.91 -24.73 32.17
N LEU A 88 -0.16 -24.28 33.19
CA LEU A 88 -0.17 -22.87 33.61
C LEU A 88 0.31 -21.96 32.47
N LYS A 89 1.46 -22.27 31.84
CA LYS A 89 1.99 -21.54 30.69
C LYS A 89 1.05 -21.55 29.50
N ALA A 90 0.29 -22.63 29.27
CA ALA A 90 -0.68 -22.71 28.20
C ALA A 90 -1.94 -21.86 28.45
N TRP A 91 -2.38 -21.74 29.71
CA TRP A 91 -3.58 -21.00 30.07
C TRP A 91 -3.37 -19.49 30.26
N ILE A 92 -2.18 -19.05 30.67
CA ILE A 92 -1.89 -17.61 30.83
C ILE A 92 -2.18 -16.82 29.55
N PRO A 93 -1.64 -17.18 28.36
CA PRO A 93 -1.93 -16.45 27.12
C PRO A 93 -3.42 -16.43 26.76
N ARG A 94 -4.17 -17.49 27.10
CA ARG A 94 -5.63 -17.56 26.83
C ARG A 94 -6.39 -16.57 27.70
N VAL A 95 -6.05 -16.49 28.99
CA VAL A 95 -6.65 -15.50 29.90
C VAL A 95 -6.24 -14.09 29.49
N GLN A 96 -4.98 -13.89 29.14
CA GLN A 96 -4.45 -12.60 28.71
C GLN A 96 -5.11 -12.09 27.43
N ASP A 97 -5.28 -12.95 26.41
CA ASP A 97 -5.97 -12.60 25.16
C ASP A 97 -7.46 -12.24 25.42
N PHE A 98 -8.16 -13.05 26.22
CA PHE A 98 -9.53 -12.73 26.63
C PHE A 98 -9.60 -11.41 27.40
N ALA A 99 -8.70 -11.19 28.36
CA ALA A 99 -8.66 -9.99 29.18
C ALA A 99 -8.42 -8.73 28.35
N ARG A 100 -7.52 -8.79 27.36
CA ARG A 100 -7.25 -7.66 26.44
C ARG A 100 -8.42 -7.34 25.53
N LYS A 101 -9.06 -8.38 24.97
CA LYS A 101 -10.19 -8.20 24.05
C LYS A 101 -11.44 -7.63 24.71
N ASN A 102 -11.54 -7.74 26.04
CA ASN A 102 -12.73 -7.38 26.80
C ASN A 102 -12.47 -6.36 27.93
N ASP A 103 -11.38 -5.58 27.84
CA ASP A 103 -11.02 -4.52 28.80
C ASP A 103 -10.92 -4.98 30.27
N GLN A 104 -10.54 -6.23 30.51
CA GLN A 104 -10.38 -6.85 31.82
C GLN A 104 -8.90 -6.91 32.25
N ILE A 105 -8.15 -5.81 32.09
CA ILE A 105 -6.68 -5.76 32.25
C ILE A 105 -6.18 -6.27 33.63
N LYS A 106 -6.98 -6.15 34.69
CA LYS A 106 -6.67 -6.72 36.01
C LYS A 106 -6.33 -8.21 35.93
N TYR A 107 -7.09 -8.98 35.14
CA TYR A 107 -6.93 -10.43 35.03
C TYR A 107 -5.76 -10.84 34.13
N TYR A 108 -5.37 -9.96 33.19
CA TYR A 108 -4.13 -10.10 32.41
C TYR A 108 -2.90 -10.17 33.32
N TYR A 109 -2.79 -9.22 34.25
CA TYR A 109 -1.68 -9.14 35.19
C TYR A 109 -1.82 -10.11 36.36
N PHE A 110 -3.04 -10.39 36.83
CA PHE A 110 -3.27 -11.38 37.87
C PHE A 110 -2.78 -12.77 37.47
N THR A 111 -3.07 -13.21 36.24
CA THR A 111 -2.64 -14.55 35.79
C THR A 111 -1.15 -14.62 35.49
N TRP A 112 -0.54 -13.56 34.95
CA TRP A 112 0.90 -13.51 34.78
C TRP A 112 1.64 -13.56 36.12
N SER A 113 1.13 -12.90 37.17
CA SER A 113 1.74 -12.98 38.50
C SER A 113 1.80 -14.41 39.04
N ARG A 114 0.86 -15.30 38.65
CA ARG A 114 0.92 -16.73 39.03
C ARG A 114 2.15 -17.45 38.47
N LEU A 115 2.62 -17.08 37.28
CA LEU A 115 3.85 -17.65 36.72
C LEU A 115 5.09 -17.18 37.51
N ILE A 116 5.17 -15.89 37.81
CA ILE A 116 6.25 -15.32 38.64
C ILE A 116 6.26 -15.98 40.03
N LEU A 117 5.08 -16.14 40.63
CA LEU A 117 4.92 -16.83 41.91
C LEU A 117 5.24 -18.32 41.83
N TYR A 118 4.98 -18.96 40.70
CA TYR A 118 5.36 -20.36 40.49
C TYR A 118 6.87 -20.48 40.52
N TYR A 119 7.58 -19.65 39.75
CA TYR A 119 9.03 -19.67 39.71
C TYR A 119 9.62 -19.35 41.08
N THR A 120 9.11 -18.31 41.76
CA THR A 120 9.54 -17.97 43.12
C THR A 120 9.31 -19.15 44.08
N LYS A 121 8.19 -19.88 43.97
CA LYS A 121 7.85 -21.10 44.75
C LYS A 121 8.78 -22.25 44.51
N GLN A 122 9.20 -22.43 43.27
CA GLN A 122 10.25 -23.37 42.94
C GLN A 122 11.63 -22.82 43.26
N ALA A 123 11.75 -21.62 43.84
CA ALA A 123 12.97 -20.86 44.11
C ALA A 123 13.79 -20.57 42.84
N GLN A 124 13.14 -20.55 41.68
CA GLN A 124 13.72 -20.23 40.39
C GLN A 124 13.78 -18.71 40.19
N TYR A 125 14.67 -18.05 40.94
CA TYR A 125 14.64 -16.60 41.10
C TYR A 125 15.09 -15.84 39.86
N THR A 126 15.98 -16.42 39.05
CA THR A 126 16.45 -15.80 37.80
C THR A 126 15.34 -15.82 36.76
N LEU A 127 14.61 -16.94 36.64
CA LEU A 127 13.41 -17.01 35.80
C LEU A 127 12.28 -16.10 36.30
N ALA A 128 12.06 -16.05 37.62
CA ALA A 128 11.07 -15.16 38.21
C ALA A 128 11.41 -13.68 37.93
N GLN A 129 12.68 -13.29 38.08
CA GLN A 129 13.14 -11.93 37.79
C GLN A 129 12.97 -11.60 36.30
N TYR A 130 13.36 -12.49 35.40
CA TYR A 130 13.18 -12.31 33.95
C TYR A 130 11.71 -12.06 33.57
N GLU A 131 10.78 -12.90 34.06
CA GLU A 131 9.34 -12.70 33.82
C GLU A 131 8.84 -11.38 34.43
N LEU A 132 9.35 -11.02 35.60
CA LEU A 132 8.93 -9.81 36.32
C LEU A 132 9.38 -8.53 35.61
N GLU A 133 10.55 -8.53 34.97
CA GLU A 133 11.02 -7.42 34.13
C GLU A 133 10.13 -7.24 32.89
N GLN A 134 9.74 -8.33 32.23
CA GLN A 134 8.78 -8.29 31.11
C GLN A 134 7.39 -7.81 31.57
N TYR A 135 6.92 -8.34 32.70
CA TYR A 135 5.67 -7.94 33.34
C TYR A 135 5.64 -6.44 33.65
N MET A 136 6.73 -5.90 34.21
CA MET A 136 6.85 -4.49 34.56
C MET A 136 6.88 -3.60 33.30
N SER A 137 7.70 -3.97 32.30
CA SER A 137 7.76 -3.22 31.03
C SER A 137 6.40 -3.17 30.32
N GLN A 138 5.63 -4.26 30.38
CA GLN A 138 4.28 -4.27 29.80
C GLN A 138 3.30 -3.45 30.64
N ALA A 139 3.39 -3.48 31.97
CA ALA A 139 2.55 -2.68 32.88
C ALA A 139 2.71 -1.18 32.65
N GLU A 140 3.94 -0.72 32.40
CA GLU A 140 4.25 0.66 32.06
C GLU A 140 3.64 1.06 30.71
N LYS A 141 3.76 0.21 29.68
CA LYS A 141 3.13 0.44 28.37
C LYS A 141 1.61 0.54 28.44
N ASP A 142 1.00 -0.24 29.33
CA ASP A 142 -0.45 -0.21 29.55
C ASP A 142 -0.89 0.89 30.52
N ASN A 143 0.04 1.59 31.17
CA ASN A 143 -0.22 2.52 32.26
C ASN A 143 -1.03 1.88 33.41
N TYR A 144 -0.82 0.59 33.70
CA TYR A 144 -1.54 -0.16 34.72
C TYR A 144 -0.77 -0.18 36.06
N LYS A 145 -0.93 0.90 36.82
CA LYS A 145 -0.21 1.18 38.08
C LYS A 145 -0.21 0.05 39.12
N PRO A 146 -1.32 -0.69 39.38
CA PRO A 146 -1.31 -1.78 40.35
C PRO A 146 -0.29 -2.88 40.01
N ALA A 147 -0.09 -3.18 38.72
CA ALA A 147 0.94 -4.14 38.31
C ALA A 147 2.35 -3.59 38.54
N THR A 148 2.62 -2.32 38.22
CA THR A 148 3.93 -1.70 38.51
C THR A 148 4.27 -1.75 40.00
N ALA A 149 3.30 -1.44 40.87
CA ALA A 149 3.46 -1.56 42.32
C ALA A 149 3.75 -3.00 42.77
N GLU A 150 3.01 -3.96 42.22
CA GLU A 150 3.23 -5.38 42.47
C GLU A 150 4.63 -5.81 42.03
N ALA A 151 5.12 -5.32 40.89
CA ALA A 151 6.45 -5.64 40.38
C ALA A 151 7.56 -5.18 41.33
N TYR A 152 7.51 -3.93 41.81
CA TYR A 152 8.47 -3.43 42.80
C TYR A 152 8.46 -4.25 44.08
N LYS A 153 7.27 -4.60 44.59
CA LYS A 153 7.12 -5.45 45.78
C LYS A 153 7.79 -6.81 45.56
N GLN A 154 7.51 -7.48 44.44
CA GLN A 154 8.04 -8.80 44.12
C GLN A 154 9.57 -8.77 43.93
N LEU A 155 10.11 -7.72 43.30
CA LEU A 155 11.57 -7.52 43.21
C LEU A 155 12.20 -7.39 44.59
N GLY A 156 11.59 -6.62 45.50
CA GLY A 156 12.03 -6.53 46.90
C GLY A 156 12.09 -7.90 47.59
N HIS A 157 11.06 -8.74 47.40
CA HIS A 157 11.04 -10.10 47.94
C HIS A 157 12.09 -11.03 47.31
N ILE A 158 12.29 -10.96 45.99
CA ILE A 158 13.31 -11.75 45.28
C ILE A 158 14.70 -11.37 45.78
N TYR A 159 15.04 -10.08 45.80
CA TYR A 159 16.34 -9.62 46.28
C TYR A 159 16.58 -9.97 47.75
N ARG A 160 15.57 -9.80 48.61
CA ARG A 160 15.65 -10.24 50.01
C ARG A 160 15.99 -11.72 50.11
N THR A 161 15.27 -12.55 49.35
CA THR A 161 15.45 -14.02 49.41
C THR A 161 16.82 -14.46 48.91
N ARG A 162 17.41 -13.72 47.96
CA ARG A 162 18.77 -13.93 47.47
C ARG A 162 19.87 -13.36 48.38
N GLY A 163 19.51 -12.80 49.54
CA GLY A 163 20.46 -12.15 50.46
C GLY A 163 20.97 -10.78 49.98
N LEU A 164 20.41 -10.23 48.90
CA LEU A 164 20.78 -8.93 48.33
C LEU A 164 20.05 -7.80 49.06
N LYS A 165 20.50 -7.52 50.30
CA LYS A 165 19.85 -6.60 51.25
C LYS A 165 19.69 -5.16 50.71
N LYS A 166 20.73 -4.60 50.09
CA LYS A 166 20.72 -3.21 49.57
C LYS A 166 19.65 -3.02 48.46
N PRO A 167 19.65 -3.81 47.37
CA PRO A 167 18.58 -3.75 46.38
C PRO A 167 17.19 -3.99 46.97
N ALA A 168 17.05 -4.92 47.93
CA ALA A 168 15.76 -5.17 48.56
C ALA A 168 15.19 -3.92 49.26
N VAL A 169 16.02 -3.17 50.01
CA VAL A 169 15.63 -1.89 50.64
C VAL A 169 15.17 -0.89 49.58
N GLU A 170 15.92 -0.74 48.49
CA GLU A 170 15.58 0.20 47.41
C GLU A 170 14.22 -0.14 46.78
N TYR A 171 13.97 -1.41 46.48
CA TYR A 171 12.71 -1.84 45.86
C TYR A 171 11.53 -1.79 46.81
N TYR A 172 11.69 -2.09 48.10
CA TYR A 172 10.62 -1.88 49.07
C TYR A 172 10.26 -0.40 49.21
N ARG A 173 11.26 0.52 49.23
CA ARG A 173 10.99 1.97 49.21
C ARG A 173 10.24 2.38 47.94
N LYS A 174 10.74 1.99 46.77
CA LYS A 174 10.06 2.24 45.48
C LYS A 174 8.62 1.75 45.49
N ALA A 175 8.36 0.54 46.00
CA ALA A 175 7.01 0.00 46.10
C ALA A 175 6.12 0.87 47.01
N ILE A 176 6.59 1.20 48.23
CA ILE A 176 5.86 2.01 49.20
C ILE A 176 5.56 3.40 48.64
N ASP A 177 6.58 4.10 48.13
CA ASP A 177 6.46 5.45 47.60
C ASP A 177 5.48 5.47 46.41
N PHE A 178 5.59 4.50 45.50
CA PHE A 178 4.71 4.38 44.35
C PHE A 178 3.26 4.07 44.74
N ILE A 179 3.05 3.21 45.74
CA ILE A 179 1.71 2.88 46.27
C ILE A 179 1.06 4.13 46.88
N ILE A 180 1.79 4.88 47.70
CA ILE A 180 1.30 6.09 48.35
C ILE A 180 0.99 7.17 47.30
N GLN A 181 1.92 7.44 46.38
CA GLN A 181 1.77 8.46 45.35
C GLN A 181 0.56 8.20 44.43
N ASN A 182 0.20 6.94 44.22
CA ASN A 182 -0.89 6.55 43.33
C ASN A 182 -2.18 6.13 44.05
N GLY A 183 -2.25 6.24 45.38
CA GLY A 183 -3.46 5.94 46.17
C GLY A 183 -3.92 4.49 46.08
N LEU A 184 -2.99 3.52 46.06
CA LEU A 184 -3.31 2.10 45.85
C LEU A 184 -3.68 1.39 47.17
N ASN A 185 -4.95 1.49 47.56
CA ASN A 185 -5.45 1.00 48.87
C ASN A 185 -5.50 -0.54 49.02
N THR A 186 -5.34 -1.30 47.93
CA THR A 186 -5.36 -2.77 47.97
C THR A 186 -4.08 -3.38 48.54
N PHE A 187 -3.03 -2.59 48.77
CA PHE A 187 -1.74 -3.06 49.26
C PHE A 187 -1.63 -2.87 50.78
N HIS A 188 -1.16 -3.91 51.46
CA HIS A 188 -0.87 -3.85 52.89
C HIS A 188 0.47 -3.16 53.17
N LEU A 189 0.46 -1.83 53.25
CA LEU A 189 1.65 -1.01 53.53
C LEU A 189 2.37 -1.42 54.83
N SER A 190 1.62 -1.82 55.87
CA SER A 190 2.18 -2.31 57.14
C SER A 190 3.16 -3.49 56.96
N ASN A 191 2.82 -4.43 56.07
CA ASN A 191 3.68 -5.57 55.75
C ASN A 191 4.94 -5.13 55.00
N LEU A 192 4.82 -4.21 54.04
CA LEU A 192 5.97 -3.70 53.29
C LEU A 192 6.95 -2.95 54.20
N TYR A 193 6.44 -2.13 55.11
CA TYR A 193 7.23 -1.46 56.12
C TYR A 193 7.92 -2.44 57.08
N SER A 194 7.24 -3.53 57.48
CA SER A 194 7.86 -4.59 58.28
C SER A 194 9.01 -5.29 57.55
N GLU A 195 8.84 -5.59 56.25
CA GLU A 195 9.90 -6.18 55.42
C GLU A 195 11.07 -5.21 55.22
N LEU A 196 10.78 -3.93 54.97
CA LEU A 196 11.78 -2.86 54.88
C LEU A 196 12.58 -2.72 56.18
N ALA A 197 11.89 -2.69 57.33
CA ALA A 197 12.53 -2.61 58.65
C ALA A 197 13.49 -3.79 58.86
N THR A 198 13.09 -5.00 58.48
CA THR A 198 13.95 -6.19 58.56
C THR A 198 15.25 -6.00 57.78
N MET A 199 15.15 -5.54 56.53
CA MET A 199 16.34 -5.33 55.69
C MET A 199 17.22 -4.18 56.18
N LEU A 200 16.64 -3.13 56.76
CA LEU A 200 17.38 -2.02 57.36
C LEU A 200 18.13 -2.47 58.62
N MET A 201 17.49 -3.28 59.47
CA MET A 201 18.12 -3.89 60.65
C MET A 201 19.31 -4.77 60.26
N ASP A 202 19.15 -5.61 59.24
CA ASP A 202 20.20 -6.46 58.70
C ASP A 202 21.38 -5.69 58.09
N LEU A 203 21.17 -4.42 57.74
CA LEU A 203 22.19 -3.46 57.29
C LEU A 203 22.67 -2.53 58.41
N GLN A 204 22.24 -2.78 59.66
CA GLN A 204 22.56 -1.97 60.84
C GLN A 204 22.10 -0.50 60.75
N ARG A 205 21.09 -0.20 59.93
CA ARG A 205 20.47 1.12 59.77
C ARG A 205 19.30 1.30 60.73
N TYR A 206 19.59 1.19 62.03
CA TYR A 206 18.56 1.12 63.08
C TYR A 206 17.60 2.32 63.16
N PRO A 207 18.04 3.59 62.99
CA PRO A 207 17.11 4.73 63.03
C PRO A 207 16.05 4.67 61.94
N GLU A 208 16.46 4.29 60.73
CA GLU A 208 15.55 4.15 59.59
C GLU A 208 14.65 2.91 59.75
N ALA A 209 15.13 1.85 60.38
CA ALA A 209 14.31 0.70 60.74
C ALA A 209 13.23 1.08 61.76
N ALA A 210 13.57 1.89 62.77
CA ALA A 210 12.61 2.40 63.76
C ALA A 210 11.50 3.22 63.08
N GLU A 211 11.89 4.13 62.19
CA GLU A 211 10.95 4.94 61.40
C GLU A 211 10.03 4.05 60.55
N ALA A 212 10.58 3.03 59.89
CA ALA A 212 9.80 2.09 59.10
C ALA A 212 8.79 1.32 59.97
N VAL A 213 9.16 0.87 61.18
CA VAL A 213 8.25 0.19 62.11
C VAL A 213 7.09 1.11 62.52
N GLU A 214 7.37 2.37 62.89
CA GLU A 214 6.33 3.33 63.29
C GLU A 214 5.38 3.66 62.13
N LYS A 215 5.93 3.91 60.92
CA LYS A 215 5.11 4.09 59.72
C LYS A 215 4.27 2.84 59.41
N GLY A 216 4.83 1.65 59.61
CA GLY A 216 4.12 0.39 59.48
C GLY A 216 2.92 0.29 60.43
N LYS A 217 3.09 0.70 61.69
CA LYS A 217 2.02 0.70 62.71
C LYS A 217 0.90 1.68 62.36
N ALA A 218 1.24 2.84 61.82
CA ALA A 218 0.28 3.85 61.38
C ALA A 218 -0.58 3.41 60.18
N CYS A 219 -0.12 2.41 59.42
CA CYS A 219 -0.81 1.89 58.23
C CYS A 219 -1.45 0.51 58.43
N ILE A 220 -1.72 0.12 59.68
CA ILE A 220 -2.35 -1.17 59.99
C ILE A 220 -3.83 -1.18 59.54
N PRO A 221 -4.25 -2.15 58.71
CA PRO A 221 -5.64 -2.21 58.23
C PRO A 221 -6.61 -2.78 59.26
N LEU A 222 -6.13 -3.69 60.13
CA LEU A 222 -6.94 -4.39 61.12
C LEU A 222 -6.12 -4.56 62.41
N PRO A 223 -6.71 -4.40 63.61
CA PRO A 223 -5.97 -4.40 64.89
C PRO A 223 -5.04 -5.59 65.09
N ASP A 224 -5.44 -6.80 64.66
CA ASP A 224 -4.65 -8.03 64.84
C ASP A 224 -3.30 -8.05 64.11
N TYR A 225 -3.12 -7.21 63.08
CA TYR A 225 -1.84 -7.14 62.35
C TYR A 225 -0.74 -6.42 63.13
N ILE A 226 -1.07 -5.81 64.27
CA ILE A 226 -0.10 -5.12 65.14
C ILE A 226 0.98 -6.06 65.69
N TRP A 227 0.63 -7.33 65.93
CA TRP A 227 1.54 -8.29 66.58
C TRP A 227 2.81 -8.56 65.77
N GLY A 228 2.70 -8.59 64.44
CA GLY A 228 3.86 -8.75 63.55
C GLY A 228 4.84 -7.58 63.64
N LEU A 229 4.32 -6.35 63.75
CA LEU A 229 5.14 -5.14 63.90
C LEU A 229 5.71 -5.00 65.31
N LYS A 230 4.95 -5.36 66.36
CA LYS A 230 5.50 -5.46 67.73
C LYS A 230 6.64 -6.47 67.82
N ALA A 231 6.51 -7.63 67.18
CA ALA A 231 7.61 -8.58 67.08
C ALA A 231 8.86 -7.99 66.39
N LYS A 232 8.67 -7.17 65.35
CA LYS A 232 9.76 -6.46 64.66
C LYS A 232 10.42 -5.41 65.56
N GLU A 233 9.61 -4.65 66.29
CA GLU A 233 10.06 -3.68 67.29
C GLU A 233 10.85 -4.35 68.42
N THR A 234 10.40 -5.51 68.93
CA THR A 234 11.14 -6.28 69.92
C THR A 234 12.53 -6.64 69.42
N HIS A 235 12.63 -7.09 68.16
CA HIS A 235 13.91 -7.43 67.53
C HIS A 235 14.83 -6.19 67.45
N LEU A 236 14.28 -5.03 67.10
CA LEU A 236 15.00 -3.76 67.01
C LEU A 236 15.49 -3.28 68.38
N LEU A 237 14.66 -3.38 69.41
CA LEU A 237 15.03 -3.05 70.78
C LEU A 237 16.17 -3.96 71.27
N ALA A 238 16.12 -5.26 70.96
CA ALA A 238 17.19 -6.19 71.30
C ALA A 238 18.51 -5.79 70.61
N GLN A 239 18.49 -5.55 69.30
CA GLN A 239 19.68 -5.18 68.52
C GLN A 239 20.30 -3.83 68.91
N THR A 240 19.49 -2.90 69.39
CA THR A 240 19.95 -1.57 69.87
C THR A 240 20.38 -1.58 71.34
N GLY A 241 20.48 -2.75 71.98
CA GLY A 241 20.92 -2.90 73.37
C GLY A 241 19.85 -2.56 74.41
N GLN A 242 18.62 -2.25 74.01
CA GLN A 242 17.49 -1.97 74.90
C GLN A 242 16.79 -3.28 75.33
N THR A 243 17.56 -4.23 75.85
CA THR A 243 17.11 -5.61 76.12
C THR A 243 15.99 -5.69 77.16
N ASP A 244 15.96 -4.82 78.16
CA ASP A 244 14.88 -4.77 79.16
C ASP A 244 13.54 -4.36 78.53
N LYS A 245 13.55 -3.36 77.64
CA LYS A 245 12.36 -2.96 76.87
C LYS A 245 11.93 -4.07 75.91
N ALA A 246 12.89 -4.75 75.27
CA ALA A 246 12.60 -5.88 74.41
C ALA A 246 11.90 -7.02 75.18
N LYS A 247 12.40 -7.37 76.37
CA LYS A 247 11.79 -8.37 77.26
C LYS A 247 10.38 -7.97 77.70
N ALA A 248 10.19 -6.71 78.09
CA ALA A 248 8.88 -6.20 78.49
C ALA A 248 7.86 -6.30 77.34
N LEU A 249 8.23 -5.84 76.14
CA LEU A 249 7.38 -5.93 74.95
C LEU A 249 7.11 -7.39 74.56
N PHE A 250 8.09 -8.28 74.68
CA PHE A 250 7.90 -9.69 74.39
C PHE A 250 6.92 -10.37 75.36
N ASN A 251 6.94 -10.01 76.64
CA ASN A 251 5.96 -10.51 77.61
C ASN A 251 4.54 -10.02 77.29
N GLU A 252 4.40 -8.77 76.82
CA GLU A 252 3.13 -8.25 76.32
C GLU A 252 2.63 -9.05 75.10
N ILE A 253 3.53 -9.35 74.15
CA ILE A 253 3.20 -10.21 73.00
C ILE A 253 2.73 -11.58 73.47
N LYS A 254 3.44 -12.24 74.38
CA LYS A 254 3.06 -13.55 74.91
C LYS A 254 1.69 -13.54 75.57
N ALA A 255 1.34 -12.48 76.29
CA ALA A 255 0.06 -12.35 77.00
C ALA A 255 -1.11 -12.00 76.07
N GLY A 256 -0.89 -11.21 75.00
CA GLY A 256 -1.97 -10.63 74.21
C GLY A 256 -2.17 -11.19 72.79
N GLN A 257 -1.20 -11.92 72.23
CA GLN A 257 -1.23 -12.29 70.80
C GLN A 257 -2.31 -13.31 70.41
N ASN A 258 -2.86 -14.09 71.34
CA ASN A 258 -3.99 -15.02 71.12
C ASN A 258 -3.89 -15.95 69.88
N GLY A 259 -2.69 -16.37 69.48
CA GLY A 259 -2.44 -17.24 68.33
C GLY A 259 -2.09 -16.51 67.02
N ASN A 260 -2.03 -15.17 67.01
CA ASN A 260 -1.63 -14.38 65.84
C ASN A 260 -0.16 -14.56 65.42
N LEU A 261 0.71 -15.05 66.32
CA LEU A 261 2.10 -15.39 66.01
C LEU A 261 2.36 -16.88 66.21
N SER A 262 3.10 -17.49 65.28
CA SER A 262 3.48 -18.90 65.37
C SER A 262 4.49 -19.16 66.49
N GLU A 263 4.53 -20.41 66.99
CA GLU A 263 5.54 -20.84 67.97
C GLU A 263 6.97 -20.60 67.49
N ILE A 264 7.24 -20.82 66.20
CA ILE A 264 8.53 -20.55 65.57
C ILE A 264 8.87 -19.06 65.69
N LYS A 265 7.93 -18.17 65.37
CA LYS A 265 8.17 -16.72 65.40
C LYS A 265 8.42 -16.21 66.82
N LEU A 266 7.72 -16.77 67.82
CA LEU A 266 7.97 -16.46 69.22
C LEU A 266 9.37 -16.92 69.66
N ALA A 267 9.80 -18.12 69.25
CA ALA A 267 11.12 -18.63 69.58
C ALA A 267 12.26 -17.88 68.86
N GLU A 268 12.05 -17.39 67.63
CA GLU A 268 12.99 -16.48 66.94
C GLU A 268 13.23 -15.19 67.74
N ILE A 269 12.17 -14.62 68.32
CA ILE A 269 12.29 -13.43 69.18
C ILE A 269 13.06 -13.75 70.47
N GLU A 270 12.82 -14.92 71.08
CA GLU A 270 13.58 -15.38 72.26
C GLU A 270 15.07 -15.47 71.95
N VAL A 271 15.44 -16.10 70.83
CA VAL A 271 16.84 -16.21 70.40
C VAL A 271 17.48 -14.83 70.27
N ALA A 272 16.81 -13.88 69.62
CA ALA A 272 17.34 -12.53 69.45
C ALA A 272 17.51 -11.79 70.78
N ILE A 273 16.53 -11.88 71.68
CA ILE A 273 16.63 -11.26 73.02
C ILE A 273 17.80 -11.86 73.80
N TYR A 274 17.89 -13.19 73.87
CA TYR A 274 18.93 -13.86 74.66
C TYR A 274 20.33 -13.68 74.08
N ASN A 275 20.45 -13.57 72.75
CA ASN A 275 21.72 -13.25 72.12
C ASN A 275 22.23 -11.87 72.56
N HIS A 276 21.36 -10.85 72.52
CA HIS A 276 21.73 -9.48 72.89
C HIS A 276 21.79 -9.23 74.41
N SER A 277 21.14 -10.06 75.23
CA SER A 277 21.29 -10.03 76.69
C SER A 277 22.42 -10.91 77.22
N HIS A 278 23.18 -11.56 76.33
CA HIS A 278 24.26 -12.50 76.66
C HIS A 278 23.82 -13.69 77.53
N GLU A 279 22.54 -14.07 77.45
CA GLU A 279 21.96 -15.22 78.16
C GLU A 279 22.11 -16.50 77.32
N TYR A 280 23.35 -16.86 76.98
CA TYR A 280 23.67 -17.90 75.99
C TYR A 280 23.09 -19.29 76.31
N GLY A 281 22.96 -19.67 77.58
CA GLY A 281 22.31 -20.92 77.96
C GLY A 281 20.82 -20.97 77.59
N LYS A 282 20.10 -19.86 77.75
CA LYS A 282 18.69 -19.74 77.33
C LYS A 282 18.58 -19.64 75.81
N MET A 283 19.53 -18.98 75.16
CA MET A 283 19.62 -18.91 73.70
C MET A 283 19.75 -20.31 73.08
N ILE A 284 20.65 -21.15 73.60
CA ILE A 284 20.82 -22.54 73.12
C ILE A 284 19.51 -23.31 73.25
N ALA A 285 18.85 -23.25 74.42
CA ALA A 285 17.57 -23.93 74.62
C ALA A 285 16.46 -23.44 73.67
N ALA A 286 16.45 -22.15 73.35
CA ALA A 286 15.52 -21.56 72.37
C ALA A 286 15.85 -22.02 70.93
N ILE A 287 17.13 -22.13 70.57
CA ILE A 287 17.56 -22.68 69.28
C ILE A 287 17.19 -24.17 69.16
N ASP A 288 17.42 -24.98 70.19
CA ASP A 288 17.03 -26.40 70.18
C ASP A 288 15.52 -26.59 70.07
N LYS A 289 14.75 -25.66 70.66
CA LYS A 289 13.30 -25.62 70.47
C LYS A 289 12.96 -25.28 69.02
N LEU A 290 13.61 -24.28 68.41
CA LEU A 290 13.42 -23.94 67.00
C LEU A 290 13.73 -25.10 66.06
N ILE A 291 14.87 -25.76 66.23
CA ILE A 291 15.29 -26.90 65.41
C ILE A 291 14.21 -28.00 65.48
N ARG A 292 13.79 -28.39 66.69
CA ARG A 292 12.71 -29.39 66.86
C ARG A 292 11.38 -28.95 66.27
N SER A 293 11.02 -27.68 66.40
CA SER A 293 9.82 -27.13 65.76
C SER A 293 9.92 -27.22 64.23
N PHE A 294 11.07 -26.91 63.66
CA PHE A 294 11.28 -27.02 62.21
C PHE A 294 11.26 -28.48 61.73
N GLU A 295 11.87 -29.40 62.46
CA GLU A 295 11.84 -30.84 62.17
C GLU A 295 10.42 -31.40 62.24
N ARG A 296 9.67 -31.05 63.30
CA ARG A 296 8.26 -31.47 63.49
C ARG A 296 7.35 -30.99 62.36
N GLU A 297 7.61 -29.80 61.83
CA GLU A 297 6.88 -29.25 60.69
C GLU A 297 7.38 -29.76 59.32
N GLY A 298 8.42 -30.60 59.30
CA GLY A 298 8.94 -31.25 58.10
C GLY A 298 9.79 -30.35 57.21
N TYR A 299 10.45 -29.32 57.76
CA TYR A 299 11.40 -28.52 57.00
C TYR A 299 12.70 -29.29 56.80
N LYS A 300 13.30 -29.12 55.61
CA LYS A 300 14.65 -29.64 55.34
C LYS A 300 15.65 -28.89 56.21
N GLU A 301 16.63 -29.60 56.74
CA GLU A 301 17.65 -29.02 57.61
C GLU A 301 18.46 -27.90 56.95
N SER A 302 18.70 -27.99 55.64
CA SER A 302 19.37 -26.94 54.85
C SER A 302 18.63 -25.58 54.87
N TYR A 303 17.40 -25.53 55.36
CA TYR A 303 16.61 -24.31 55.47
C TYR A 303 16.92 -23.50 56.72
N PHE A 304 17.31 -24.17 57.81
CA PHE A 304 17.57 -23.55 59.11
C PHE A 304 19.03 -23.76 59.56
N TYR A 305 19.93 -24.04 58.60
CA TYR A 305 21.35 -24.30 58.86
C TYR A 305 22.03 -23.17 59.65
N TYR A 306 21.62 -21.91 59.45
CA TYR A 306 22.11 -20.74 60.19
C TYR A 306 21.90 -20.83 61.71
N LEU A 307 20.95 -21.65 62.17
CA LEU A 307 20.75 -21.90 63.60
C LEU A 307 21.95 -22.61 64.24
N TYR A 308 22.64 -23.48 63.49
CA TYR A 308 23.83 -24.17 63.98
C TYR A 308 25.00 -23.20 64.18
N GLU A 309 25.19 -22.23 63.27
CA GLU A 309 26.18 -21.16 63.45
C GLU A 309 25.88 -20.31 64.69
N ASN A 310 24.62 -19.91 64.89
CA ASN A 310 24.20 -19.16 66.08
C ASN A 310 24.39 -19.95 67.38
N ARG A 311 24.09 -21.26 67.37
CA ARG A 311 24.25 -22.14 68.53
C ARG A 311 25.73 -22.40 68.83
N ALA A 312 26.57 -22.54 67.79
CA ALA A 312 28.01 -22.63 67.93
C ALA A 312 28.60 -21.38 68.58
N ALA A 313 28.17 -20.19 68.15
CA ALA A 313 28.61 -18.92 68.74
C ALA A 313 28.24 -18.86 70.24
N ALA A 314 27.03 -19.30 70.59
CA ALA A 314 26.60 -19.39 72.00
C ALA A 314 27.42 -20.42 72.81
N TYR A 315 27.72 -21.59 72.24
CA TYR A 315 28.59 -22.58 72.88
C TYR A 315 30.00 -22.05 73.10
N ALA A 316 30.58 -21.38 72.10
CA ALA A 316 31.90 -20.77 72.19
C ALA A 316 31.95 -19.68 73.27
N ALA A 317 30.91 -18.84 73.38
CA ALA A 317 30.79 -17.82 74.43
C ALA A 317 30.72 -18.43 75.85
N LEU A 318 30.22 -19.66 75.99
CA LEU A 318 30.21 -20.42 77.25
C LEU A 318 31.49 -21.27 77.46
N GLY A 319 32.46 -21.21 76.55
CA GLY A 319 33.70 -21.98 76.61
C GLY A 319 33.57 -23.45 76.18
N ASN A 320 32.42 -23.87 75.65
CA ASN A 320 32.21 -25.23 75.15
C ASN A 320 32.66 -25.36 73.69
N PHE A 321 33.98 -25.35 73.48
CA PHE A 321 34.57 -25.35 72.14
C PHE A 321 34.30 -26.63 71.34
N GLU A 322 34.14 -27.78 71.99
CA GLU A 322 33.85 -29.04 71.31
C GLU A 322 32.45 -29.03 70.67
N ALA A 323 31.43 -28.61 71.43
CA ALA A 323 30.08 -28.47 70.88
C ALA A 323 30.02 -27.39 69.79
N ALA A 324 30.71 -26.26 70.01
CA ALA A 324 30.81 -25.21 69.00
C ALA A 324 31.44 -25.71 67.69
N TYR A 325 32.52 -26.49 67.78
CA TYR A 325 33.19 -27.06 66.61
C TYR A 325 32.28 -28.01 65.83
N ARG A 326 31.54 -28.89 66.51
CA ARG A 326 30.59 -29.82 65.85
C ARG A 326 29.49 -29.05 65.11
N ASP A 327 28.91 -28.02 65.72
CA ASP A 327 27.88 -27.20 65.09
C ASP A 327 28.42 -26.42 63.89
N ILE A 328 29.66 -25.91 63.95
CA ILE A 328 30.32 -25.23 62.83
C ILE A 328 30.59 -26.20 61.68
N GLN A 329 31.04 -27.42 61.95
CA GLN A 329 31.23 -28.44 60.91
C GLN A 329 29.90 -28.76 60.22
N HIS A 330 28.85 -29.02 61.00
CA HIS A 330 27.52 -29.31 60.49
C HIS A 330 26.93 -28.15 59.67
N TYR A 331 27.07 -26.92 60.17
CA TYR A 331 26.75 -25.70 59.43
C TYR A 331 27.46 -25.65 58.08
N THR A 332 28.77 -25.91 58.06
CA THR A 332 29.61 -25.81 56.87
C THR A 332 29.21 -26.86 55.82
N GLU A 333 28.92 -28.09 56.24
CA GLU A 333 28.41 -29.16 55.37
C GLU A 333 27.07 -28.79 54.74
N LEU A 334 26.13 -28.30 55.56
CA LEU A 334 24.81 -27.86 55.09
C LEU A 334 24.91 -26.64 54.18
N TYR A 335 25.77 -25.67 54.49
CA TYR A 335 26.01 -24.47 53.69
C TYR A 335 26.58 -24.85 52.32
N HIS A 336 27.61 -25.69 52.25
CA HIS A 336 28.17 -26.14 50.98
C HIS A 336 27.14 -26.89 50.14
N LYS A 337 26.36 -27.77 50.75
CA LYS A 337 25.26 -28.46 50.05
C LYS A 337 24.24 -27.48 49.50
N GLN A 338 23.80 -26.51 50.30
CA GLN A 338 22.82 -25.50 49.88
C GLN A 338 23.35 -24.62 48.74
N VAL A 339 24.60 -24.16 48.82
CA VAL A 339 25.24 -23.36 47.77
C VAL A 339 25.38 -24.15 46.48
N ASN A 340 25.76 -25.43 46.54
CA ASN A 340 25.85 -26.28 45.36
C ASN A 340 24.49 -26.51 44.71
N ASP A 341 23.45 -26.83 45.51
CA ASP A 341 22.07 -27.01 45.03
C ASP A 341 21.56 -25.71 44.36
N ASP A 342 21.85 -24.54 44.95
CA ASP A 342 21.45 -23.24 44.39
C ASP A 342 22.22 -22.88 43.12
N ASN A 343 23.51 -23.22 43.04
CA ASN A 343 24.34 -23.01 41.86
C ASN A 343 23.88 -23.88 40.69
N GLU A 344 23.68 -25.19 40.90
CA GLU A 344 23.21 -26.11 39.86
C GLU A 344 21.89 -25.65 39.27
N LYS A 345 20.98 -25.22 40.14
CA LYS A 345 19.69 -24.71 39.72
C LYS A 345 19.78 -23.37 38.98
N THR A 346 20.61 -22.46 39.46
CA THR A 346 20.86 -21.17 38.78
C THR A 346 21.45 -21.41 37.38
N LEU A 347 22.37 -22.37 37.22
CA LEU A 347 22.89 -22.80 35.92
C LEU A 347 21.78 -23.35 35.01
N GLY A 348 20.90 -24.21 35.54
CA GLY A 348 19.73 -24.70 34.80
C GLY A 348 18.76 -23.60 34.36
N GLU A 349 18.57 -22.57 35.19
CA GLU A 349 17.79 -21.38 34.84
C GLU A 349 18.45 -20.59 33.71
N PHE A 350 19.77 -20.38 33.72
CA PHE A 350 20.48 -19.73 32.63
C PHE A 350 20.40 -20.51 31.33
N ALA A 351 20.54 -21.84 31.36
CA ALA A 351 20.34 -22.69 30.18
C ALA A 351 18.94 -22.51 29.60
N THR A 352 17.91 -22.50 30.46
CA THR A 352 16.52 -22.24 30.05
C THR A 352 16.35 -20.87 29.42
N LEU A 353 16.96 -19.82 29.99
CA LEU A 353 16.89 -18.46 29.43
C LEU A 353 17.61 -18.33 28.10
N LEU A 354 18.76 -18.99 27.92
CA LEU A 354 19.48 -19.03 26.65
C LEU A 354 18.64 -19.72 25.57
N ASP A 355 18.00 -20.85 25.89
CA ASP A 355 17.10 -21.53 24.95
C ASP A 355 15.88 -20.67 24.59
N VAL A 356 15.26 -20.00 25.57
CA VAL A 356 14.14 -19.08 25.33
C VAL A 356 14.57 -17.91 24.44
N ASN A 357 15.74 -17.31 24.71
CA ASN A 357 16.27 -16.21 23.91
C ASN A 357 16.58 -16.67 22.48
N ARG A 358 17.20 -17.85 22.32
CA ARG A 358 17.45 -18.45 21.02
C ARG A 358 16.15 -18.68 20.25
N LEU A 359 15.14 -19.30 20.87
CA LEU A 359 13.83 -19.53 20.25
C LEU A 359 13.13 -18.22 19.88
N ASN A 360 13.26 -17.17 20.70
CA ASN A 360 12.72 -15.85 20.39
C ASN A 360 13.43 -15.20 19.20
N MET A 361 14.75 -15.35 19.08
CA MET A 361 15.51 -14.90 17.91
C MET A 361 15.11 -15.66 16.65
N GLU A 362 15.09 -17.00 16.68
CA GLU A 362 14.65 -17.84 15.56
C GLU A 362 13.21 -17.49 15.13
N LYS A 363 12.31 -17.26 16.09
CA LYS A 363 10.94 -16.81 15.80
C LYS A 363 10.88 -15.41 15.18
N ALA A 364 11.76 -14.49 15.59
CA ALA A 364 11.84 -13.15 15.00
C ALA A 364 12.36 -13.22 13.55
N GLU A 365 13.38 -14.03 13.30
CA GLU A 365 13.92 -14.30 11.96
C GLU A 365 12.85 -14.91 11.05
N LEU A 366 12.13 -15.94 11.51
CA LEU A 366 11.03 -16.56 10.74
C LEU A 366 9.91 -15.57 10.43
N ARG A 367 9.58 -14.66 11.37
CA ARG A 367 8.58 -13.60 11.13
C ARG A 367 9.07 -12.60 10.09
N GLN A 368 10.35 -12.23 10.13
CA GLN A 368 10.95 -11.35 9.14
C GLN A 368 10.93 -12.00 7.75
N GLN A 369 11.37 -13.25 7.64
CA GLN A 369 11.31 -14.01 6.38
C GLN A 369 9.88 -14.10 5.83
N ALA A 370 8.90 -14.44 6.67
CA ALA A 370 7.50 -14.48 6.27
C ALA A 370 6.97 -13.11 5.81
N GLN A 371 7.43 -12.02 6.43
CA GLN A 371 7.07 -10.66 6.04
C GLN A 371 7.72 -10.27 4.70
N GLU A 372 8.99 -10.61 4.47
CA GLU A 372 9.70 -10.40 3.21
C GLU A 372 9.05 -11.18 2.07
N GLU A 373 8.71 -12.46 2.29
CA GLU A 373 7.94 -13.23 1.31
C GLU A 373 6.58 -12.61 1.00
N ARG A 374 5.85 -12.16 2.03
CA ARG A 374 4.56 -11.49 1.85
C ARG A 374 4.71 -10.21 1.05
N LEU A 375 5.75 -9.42 1.33
CA LEU A 375 6.06 -8.20 0.58
C LEU A 375 6.38 -8.53 -0.87
N HIS A 376 7.23 -9.53 -1.12
CA HIS A 376 7.60 -9.96 -2.47
C HIS A 376 6.39 -10.44 -3.28
N ARG A 377 5.52 -11.28 -2.68
CA ARG A 377 4.26 -11.71 -3.32
C ARG A 377 3.33 -10.53 -3.62
N THR A 378 3.22 -9.58 -2.69
CA THR A 378 2.39 -8.38 -2.87
C THR A 378 2.94 -7.51 -4.00
N GLN A 379 4.27 -7.31 -4.05
CA GLN A 379 4.95 -6.57 -5.11
C GLN A 379 4.74 -7.20 -6.48
N LEU A 380 4.97 -8.52 -6.61
CA LEU A 380 4.70 -9.25 -7.86
C LEU A 380 3.24 -9.10 -8.30
N GLY A 381 2.28 -9.19 -7.37
CA GLY A 381 0.87 -8.94 -7.65
C GLY A 381 0.60 -7.52 -8.17
N THR A 382 1.19 -6.50 -7.53
CA THR A 382 1.04 -5.10 -7.97
C THR A 382 1.68 -4.83 -9.34
N ILE A 383 2.86 -5.40 -9.61
CA ILE A 383 3.54 -5.27 -10.91
C ILE A 383 2.72 -5.98 -12.00
N GLY A 384 2.22 -7.19 -11.73
CA GLY A 384 1.36 -7.92 -12.64
C GLY A 384 0.09 -7.14 -13.02
N LEU A 385 -0.58 -6.54 -12.02
CA LEU A 385 -1.74 -5.68 -12.26
C LEU A 385 -1.40 -4.44 -13.11
N ALA A 386 -0.27 -3.78 -12.83
CA ALA A 386 0.19 -2.63 -13.61
C ALA A 386 0.48 -2.99 -15.07
N CYS A 387 1.12 -4.13 -15.33
CA CYS A 387 1.37 -4.65 -16.68
C CYS A 387 0.07 -4.92 -17.44
N ILE A 388 -0.93 -5.54 -16.79
CA ILE A 388 -2.24 -5.81 -17.40
C ILE A 388 -2.93 -4.50 -17.79
N LEU A 389 -2.94 -3.50 -16.88
CA LEU A 389 -3.54 -2.20 -17.16
C LEU A 389 -2.83 -1.46 -18.29
N LEU A 390 -1.50 -1.53 -18.35
CA LEU A 390 -0.71 -0.93 -19.42
C LEU A 390 -0.99 -1.60 -20.77
N LEU A 391 -1.04 -2.93 -20.81
CA LEU A 391 -1.39 -3.68 -22.03
C LEU A 391 -2.81 -3.34 -22.51
N ALA A 392 -3.78 -3.24 -21.60
CA ALA A 392 -5.15 -2.84 -21.93
C ALA A 392 -5.19 -1.41 -22.51
N ALA A 393 -4.45 -0.47 -21.92
CA ALA A 393 -4.37 0.91 -22.41
C ALA A 393 -3.75 0.99 -23.82
N VAL A 394 -2.65 0.24 -24.05
CA VAL A 394 -2.00 0.15 -25.37
C VAL A 394 -2.95 -0.46 -26.40
N PHE A 395 -3.65 -1.55 -26.03
CA PHE A 395 -4.62 -2.21 -26.91
C PHE A 395 -5.74 -1.25 -27.33
N ILE A 396 -6.33 -0.52 -26.36
CA ILE A 396 -7.35 0.49 -26.62
C ILE A 396 -6.83 1.59 -27.56
N ALA A 397 -5.61 2.10 -27.31
CA ALA A 397 -5.01 3.14 -28.15
C ALA A 397 -4.78 2.70 -29.60
N VAL A 398 -4.31 1.46 -29.81
CA VAL A 398 -4.12 0.87 -31.15
C VAL A 398 -5.46 0.71 -31.85
N MET A 399 -6.46 0.16 -31.16
CA MET A 399 -7.82 -0.01 -31.70
C MET A 399 -8.42 1.32 -32.16
N LEU A 400 -8.29 2.38 -31.35
CA LEU A 400 -8.79 3.72 -31.70
C LEU A 400 -8.09 4.30 -32.93
N ARG A 401 -6.77 4.10 -33.07
CA ARG A 401 -6.04 4.55 -34.28
C ARG A 401 -6.50 3.80 -35.53
N MET A 402 -6.63 2.47 -35.45
CA MET A 402 -7.05 1.64 -36.58
C MET A 402 -8.46 2.03 -37.06
N ASN A 403 -9.40 2.23 -36.13
CA ASN A 403 -10.75 2.70 -36.45
C ASN A 403 -10.75 4.06 -37.16
N ARG A 404 -9.88 5.00 -36.75
CA ARG A 404 -9.74 6.30 -37.44
C ARG A 404 -9.19 6.16 -38.85
N HIS A 405 -8.20 5.29 -39.07
CA HIS A 405 -7.67 5.02 -40.40
C HIS A 405 -8.72 4.40 -41.32
N LEU A 406 -9.46 3.41 -40.82
CA LEU A 406 -10.55 2.77 -41.56
C LEU A 406 -11.64 3.78 -41.95
N ALA A 407 -12.04 4.65 -41.01
CA ALA A 407 -13.03 5.68 -41.26
C ALA A 407 -12.57 6.69 -42.34
N ARG A 408 -11.28 7.05 -42.36
CA ARG A 408 -10.72 7.94 -43.40
C ARG A 408 -10.67 7.27 -44.78
N ALA A 409 -10.19 6.02 -44.84
CA ALA A 409 -10.12 5.26 -46.08
C ALA A 409 -11.51 5.07 -46.70
N LYS A 410 -12.51 4.77 -45.87
CA LYS A 410 -13.90 4.64 -46.31
C LYS A 410 -14.44 5.92 -46.96
N ARG A 411 -14.24 7.09 -46.33
CA ARG A 411 -14.70 8.37 -46.89
C ARG A 411 -14.05 8.69 -48.24
N ALA A 412 -12.75 8.46 -48.38
CA ALA A 412 -12.04 8.71 -49.63
C ALA A 412 -12.57 7.84 -50.78
N ALA A 413 -12.89 6.57 -50.49
CA ALA A 413 -13.49 5.66 -51.47
C ALA A 413 -14.90 6.12 -51.89
N GLU A 414 -15.73 6.55 -50.93
CA GLU A 414 -17.09 7.05 -51.19
C GLU A 414 -17.07 8.32 -52.08
N GLU A 415 -16.14 9.24 -51.82
CA GLU A 415 -16.01 10.49 -52.61
C GLU A 415 -15.55 10.23 -54.05
N SER A 416 -14.56 9.33 -54.24
CA SER A 416 -14.12 8.89 -55.56
C SER A 416 -15.27 8.27 -56.37
N ASN A 417 -16.06 7.41 -55.72
CA ASN A 417 -17.21 6.77 -56.36
C ASN A 417 -18.28 7.79 -56.78
N ARG A 418 -18.55 8.81 -55.96
CA ARG A 418 -19.49 9.89 -56.28
C ARG A 418 -19.05 10.68 -57.52
N MET A 419 -17.77 11.05 -57.61
CA MET A 419 -17.23 11.80 -58.74
C MET A 419 -17.30 11.01 -60.06
N LYS A 420 -17.03 9.70 -60.03
CA LYS A 420 -17.23 8.81 -61.18
C LYS A 420 -18.68 8.80 -61.67
N GLY A 421 -19.64 8.74 -60.74
CA GLY A 421 -21.07 8.79 -61.07
C GLY A 421 -21.49 10.07 -61.79
N ILE A 422 -21.01 11.23 -61.32
CA ILE A 422 -21.29 12.54 -61.95
C ILE A 422 -20.72 12.60 -63.38
N PHE A 423 -19.50 12.11 -63.58
CA PHE A 423 -18.83 12.11 -64.88
C PHE A 423 -19.57 11.29 -65.93
N ILE A 424 -19.94 10.05 -65.61
CA ILE A 424 -20.66 9.16 -66.53
C ILE A 424 -21.97 9.80 -66.96
N ARG A 425 -22.74 10.35 -66.02
CA ARG A 425 -24.02 11.01 -66.31
C ARG A 425 -23.87 12.17 -67.29
N ASN A 426 -22.85 13.01 -67.12
CA ASN A 426 -22.63 14.17 -67.99
C ASN A 426 -22.22 13.74 -69.41
N ILE A 427 -21.39 12.70 -69.54
CA ILE A 427 -21.03 12.14 -70.86
C ILE A 427 -22.27 11.64 -71.59
N THR A 428 -23.13 10.87 -70.91
CA THR A 428 -24.33 10.30 -71.53
C THR A 428 -25.23 11.39 -72.08
N HIS A 429 -25.40 12.51 -71.35
CA HIS A 429 -26.20 13.64 -71.81
C HIS A 429 -25.61 14.28 -73.07
N GLU A 430 -24.31 14.60 -73.07
CA GLU A 430 -23.65 15.27 -74.20
C GLU A 430 -23.52 14.38 -75.45
N ILE A 431 -23.58 13.04 -75.32
CA ILE A 431 -23.65 12.11 -76.46
C ILE A 431 -25.06 12.08 -77.08
N ASN A 432 -26.10 12.04 -76.23
CA ASN A 432 -27.47 11.86 -76.70
C ASN A 432 -27.97 13.06 -77.53
N THR A 433 -27.59 14.29 -77.19
CA THR A 433 -28.02 15.51 -77.91
C THR A 433 -27.62 15.55 -79.40
N PRO A 434 -26.33 15.41 -79.78
CA PRO A 434 -25.93 15.38 -81.19
C PRO A 434 -26.42 14.11 -81.89
N LEU A 435 -26.46 12.97 -81.20
CA LEU A 435 -26.95 11.72 -81.78
C LEU A 435 -28.43 11.83 -82.19
N ASN A 436 -29.28 12.39 -81.32
CA ASN A 436 -30.69 12.63 -81.63
C ASN A 436 -30.86 13.63 -82.79
N SER A 437 -29.98 14.64 -82.87
CA SER A 437 -29.97 15.60 -83.96
C SER A 437 -29.59 14.93 -85.29
N ILE A 438 -28.54 14.09 -85.31
CA ILE A 438 -28.13 13.32 -86.49
C ILE A 438 -29.27 12.43 -86.98
N VAL A 439 -29.89 11.67 -86.09
CA VAL A 439 -31.00 10.78 -86.45
C VAL A 439 -32.19 11.57 -86.99
N GLY A 440 -32.62 12.62 -86.31
CA GLY A 440 -33.75 13.44 -86.74
C GLY A 440 -33.54 14.14 -88.08
N PHE A 441 -32.36 14.74 -88.31
CA PHE A 441 -32.07 15.38 -89.60
C PHE A 441 -31.81 14.36 -90.73
N ALA A 442 -31.31 13.15 -90.40
CA ALA A 442 -31.21 12.07 -91.37
C ALA A 442 -32.58 11.56 -91.81
N GLU A 443 -33.53 11.43 -90.89
CA GLU A 443 -34.93 11.10 -91.20
C GLU A 443 -35.59 12.17 -92.08
N LEU A 444 -35.40 13.46 -91.76
CA LEU A 444 -35.90 14.57 -92.58
C LEU A 444 -35.28 14.61 -93.99
N ALA A 445 -33.98 14.33 -94.10
CA ALA A 445 -33.30 14.24 -95.39
C ALA A 445 -33.78 13.05 -96.24
N ALA A 446 -34.22 11.95 -95.60
CA ALA A 446 -34.72 10.75 -96.28
C ALA A 446 -36.20 10.86 -96.68
N ALA A 447 -37.04 11.57 -95.92
CA ALA A 447 -38.49 11.61 -96.11
C ALA A 447 -39.00 12.64 -97.15
N SER A 448 -38.14 13.54 -97.65
CA SER A 448 -38.58 14.74 -98.37
C SER A 448 -38.42 14.64 -99.90
N ASP A 449 -39.39 14.06 -100.62
CA ASP A 449 -39.39 14.03 -102.10
C ASP A 449 -39.70 15.41 -102.74
N ASP A 450 -40.26 16.36 -101.97
CA ASP A 450 -40.61 17.73 -102.41
C ASP A 450 -39.69 18.85 -101.84
N ALA A 451 -38.63 18.50 -101.08
CA ALA A 451 -37.71 19.50 -100.54
C ALA A 451 -36.74 20.02 -101.62
N ASP A 452 -36.60 21.35 -101.71
CA ASP A 452 -35.65 21.99 -102.60
C ASP A 452 -34.21 21.56 -102.25
N ALA A 453 -33.34 21.49 -103.26
CA ALA A 453 -31.97 20.97 -103.10
C ALA A 453 -31.18 21.72 -102.01
N ALA A 454 -31.50 22.99 -101.78
CA ALA A 454 -30.92 23.82 -100.73
C ALA A 454 -31.29 23.37 -99.29
N GLU A 455 -32.52 22.93 -99.04
CA GLU A 455 -32.95 22.45 -97.71
C GLU A 455 -32.31 21.09 -97.38
N ARG A 456 -32.26 20.17 -98.35
CA ARG A 456 -31.60 18.87 -98.15
C ARG A 456 -30.11 19.03 -97.87
N GLN A 457 -29.46 20.00 -98.54
CA GLN A 457 -28.06 20.33 -98.26
C GLN A 457 -27.87 20.90 -96.85
N SER A 458 -28.82 21.68 -96.35
CA SER A 458 -28.82 22.16 -94.96
C SER A 458 -28.90 21.02 -93.95
N TYR A 459 -29.80 20.05 -94.15
CA TYR A 459 -29.90 18.86 -93.28
C TYR A 459 -28.60 18.03 -93.29
N ILE A 460 -28.01 17.80 -94.47
CA ILE A 460 -26.71 17.12 -94.59
C ILE A 460 -25.61 17.88 -93.86
N SER A 461 -25.59 19.21 -93.95
CA SER A 461 -24.64 20.05 -93.21
C SER A 461 -24.80 19.89 -91.69
N ILE A 462 -26.03 19.86 -91.18
CA ILE A 462 -26.30 19.69 -89.74
C ILE A 462 -25.88 18.28 -89.27
N ILE A 463 -26.11 17.24 -90.09
CA ILE A 463 -25.65 15.88 -89.79
C ILE A 463 -24.12 15.82 -89.73
N GLN A 464 -23.43 16.43 -90.70
CA GLN A 464 -21.96 16.47 -90.75
C GLN A 464 -21.38 17.23 -89.55
N GLU A 465 -21.97 18.37 -89.19
CA GLU A 465 -21.56 19.16 -88.02
C GLU A 465 -21.73 18.37 -86.71
N ASN A 466 -22.89 17.75 -86.50
CA ASN A 466 -23.13 16.97 -85.28
C ASN A 466 -22.29 15.67 -85.24
N SER A 467 -22.01 15.06 -86.39
CA SER A 467 -21.12 13.90 -86.48
C SER A 467 -19.68 14.26 -86.10
N GLY A 468 -19.19 15.40 -86.60
CA GLY A 468 -17.89 15.95 -86.20
C GLY A 468 -17.85 16.31 -84.71
N TYR A 469 -18.95 16.86 -84.17
CA TYR A 469 -19.08 17.17 -82.75
C TYR A 469 -19.00 15.90 -81.87
N LEU A 470 -19.72 14.85 -82.24
CA LEU A 470 -19.71 13.57 -81.51
C LEU A 470 -18.32 12.90 -81.58
N GLN A 471 -17.66 12.93 -82.74
CA GLN A 471 -16.30 12.41 -82.87
C GLN A 471 -15.32 13.14 -81.94
N LYS A 472 -15.39 14.47 -81.90
CA LYS A 472 -14.57 15.27 -80.97
C LYS A 472 -14.86 14.92 -79.50
N LEU A 473 -16.13 14.69 -79.14
CA LEU A 473 -16.52 14.29 -77.78
C LEU A 473 -15.86 12.97 -77.39
N VAL A 474 -15.97 11.96 -78.24
CA VAL A 474 -15.37 10.64 -78.00
C VAL A 474 -13.85 10.76 -77.89
N ASP A 475 -13.21 11.50 -78.81
CA ASP A 475 -11.77 11.71 -78.78
C ASP A 475 -11.31 12.40 -77.48
N ASP A 476 -11.99 13.48 -77.06
CA ASP A 476 -11.63 14.21 -75.84
C ASP A 476 -11.91 13.36 -74.57
N VAL A 477 -12.96 12.53 -74.55
CA VAL A 477 -13.24 11.60 -73.44
C VAL A 477 -12.20 10.49 -73.35
N LEU A 478 -11.85 9.87 -74.49
CA LEU A 478 -10.80 8.85 -74.54
C LEU A 478 -9.44 9.44 -74.13
N TYR A 479 -9.18 10.68 -74.53
CA TYR A 479 -7.97 11.39 -74.16
C TYR A 479 -7.91 11.68 -72.65
N ILE A 480 -9.01 12.13 -72.05
CA ILE A 480 -9.13 12.32 -70.59
C ILE A 480 -8.92 10.99 -69.86
N ALA A 481 -9.60 9.93 -70.29
CA ALA A 481 -9.47 8.60 -69.69
C ALA A 481 -8.04 8.05 -69.82
N GLY A 482 -7.39 8.27 -70.96
CA GLY A 482 -6.00 7.91 -71.20
C GLY A 482 -5.03 8.66 -70.28
N LEU A 483 -5.16 9.99 -70.15
CA LEU A 483 -4.33 10.79 -69.25
C LEU A 483 -4.56 10.45 -67.77
N GLU A 484 -5.76 10.07 -67.36
CA GLU A 484 -6.06 9.70 -65.97
C GLU A 484 -5.67 8.27 -65.60
N SER A 485 -5.64 7.36 -66.57
CA SER A 485 -5.28 5.94 -66.35
C SER A 485 -3.80 5.64 -66.59
N SER A 486 -3.06 6.56 -67.21
CA SER A 486 -1.66 6.37 -67.54
C SER A 486 -0.75 6.64 -66.33
N GLU A 487 -0.11 5.58 -65.81
CA GLU A 487 1.03 5.70 -64.89
C GLU A 487 2.36 5.91 -65.63
N THR A 488 2.36 5.78 -66.96
CA THR A 488 3.57 5.92 -67.79
C THR A 488 3.86 7.39 -68.09
N PRO A 489 5.08 7.89 -67.84
CA PRO A 489 5.44 9.26 -68.15
C PRO A 489 5.32 9.56 -69.65
N PRO A 490 4.95 10.80 -70.05
CA PRO A 490 4.81 11.17 -71.46
C PRO A 490 6.08 10.90 -72.27
N ALA A 491 5.93 10.48 -73.52
CA ALA A 491 7.08 10.38 -74.44
C ALA A 491 7.62 11.79 -74.76
N MET A 492 8.88 12.02 -74.40
CA MET A 492 9.58 13.30 -74.56
C MET A 492 10.61 13.19 -75.70
N SER A 493 10.69 14.21 -76.55
CA SER A 493 11.65 14.30 -77.64
C SER A 493 12.16 15.74 -77.79
N PRO A 494 13.37 15.97 -78.35
CA PRO A 494 13.78 17.30 -78.79
C PRO A 494 12.74 17.85 -79.78
N THR A 495 12.12 18.98 -79.44
CA THR A 495 11.04 19.59 -80.20
C THR A 495 11.38 21.05 -80.45
N ASP A 496 11.33 21.50 -81.71
CA ASP A 496 11.38 22.93 -82.02
C ASP A 496 10.03 23.56 -81.69
N ILE A 497 10.03 24.44 -80.68
CA ILE A 497 8.82 25.07 -80.17
C ILE A 497 8.23 26.06 -81.18
N ASN A 498 9.07 26.71 -82.00
CA ASN A 498 8.59 27.66 -82.99
C ASN A 498 7.86 26.91 -84.12
N GLU A 499 8.42 25.79 -84.59
CA GLU A 499 7.79 24.92 -85.59
C GLU A 499 6.47 24.34 -85.04
N CYS A 500 6.47 23.78 -83.83
CA CYS A 500 5.27 23.24 -83.19
C CYS A 500 4.15 24.29 -83.07
N CYS A 501 4.46 25.53 -82.67
CA CYS A 501 3.47 26.61 -82.60
C CYS A 501 2.94 27.00 -83.98
N GLN A 502 3.80 27.07 -84.99
CA GLN A 502 3.40 27.39 -86.38
C GLN A 502 2.50 26.31 -86.97
N GLU A 503 2.81 25.03 -86.74
CA GLU A 503 1.94 23.91 -87.14
C GLU A 503 0.56 24.00 -86.47
N CYS A 504 0.50 24.33 -85.18
CA CYS A 504 -0.77 24.54 -84.47
C CYS A 504 -1.58 25.68 -85.09
N ILE A 505 -0.93 26.80 -85.40
CA ILE A 505 -1.56 27.94 -86.08
C ILE A 505 -2.11 27.52 -87.44
N GLN A 506 -1.30 26.86 -88.27
CA GLN A 506 -1.71 26.40 -89.59
C GLN A 506 -2.91 25.44 -89.52
N LYS A 507 -2.86 24.49 -88.58
CA LYS A 507 -3.91 23.48 -88.37
C LYS A 507 -5.24 24.13 -87.95
N VAL A 508 -5.20 25.12 -87.07
CA VAL A 508 -6.39 25.85 -86.64
C VAL A 508 -6.93 26.73 -87.77
N SER A 509 -6.06 27.47 -88.45
CA SER A 509 -6.45 28.35 -89.57
C SER A 509 -7.08 27.58 -90.74
N GLN A 510 -6.60 26.38 -91.07
CA GLN A 510 -7.19 25.53 -92.11
C GLN A 510 -8.55 24.93 -91.69
N SER A 511 -8.77 24.71 -90.40
CA SER A 511 -10.03 24.15 -89.87
C SER A 511 -11.12 25.20 -89.62
N SER A 512 -10.78 26.49 -89.68
CA SER A 512 -11.70 27.59 -89.45
C SER A 512 -12.40 27.99 -90.75
N SER A 513 -13.74 28.10 -90.71
CA SER A 513 -14.53 28.68 -91.81
C SER A 513 -14.47 30.21 -91.86
N ARG A 514 -13.90 30.86 -90.84
CA ARG A 514 -13.71 32.31 -90.73
C ARG A 514 -12.26 32.70 -91.06
N ALA A 515 -12.08 33.87 -91.68
CA ALA A 515 -10.76 34.48 -91.83
C ALA A 515 -10.25 34.94 -90.46
N VAL A 516 -9.27 34.22 -89.90
CA VAL A 516 -8.68 34.51 -88.59
C VAL A 516 -7.25 35.00 -88.78
N SER A 517 -6.88 36.09 -88.12
CA SER A 517 -5.50 36.60 -88.07
C SER A 517 -4.83 36.16 -86.77
N ILE A 518 -4.03 35.08 -86.84
CA ILE A 518 -3.27 34.59 -85.69
C ILE A 518 -1.84 35.10 -85.77
N ARG A 519 -1.48 36.03 -84.88
CA ARG A 519 -0.13 36.57 -84.76
C ARG A 519 0.70 35.70 -83.82
N PHE A 520 1.85 35.21 -84.31
CA PHE A 520 2.82 34.50 -83.48
C PHE A 520 3.95 35.43 -83.00
N VAL A 521 4.21 35.44 -81.69
CA VAL A 521 5.26 36.25 -81.06
C VAL A 521 6.18 35.32 -80.23
N PRO A 522 7.26 34.78 -80.81
CA PRO A 522 8.19 33.92 -80.08
C PRO A 522 9.14 34.72 -79.20
N ALA A 523 9.54 34.19 -78.04
CA ALA A 523 10.58 34.82 -77.21
C ALA A 523 12.01 34.65 -77.78
N ARG A 524 12.24 33.66 -78.66
CA ARG A 524 13.53 33.42 -79.32
C ARG A 524 13.33 33.01 -80.79
N GLU A 525 14.28 33.34 -81.65
CA GLU A 525 14.23 32.98 -83.08
C GLU A 525 14.26 31.47 -83.33
N LYS A 526 15.00 30.71 -82.52
CA LYS A 526 15.00 29.24 -82.51
C LYS A 526 15.06 28.73 -81.07
N PHE A 527 14.19 27.78 -80.71
CA PHE A 527 14.15 27.24 -79.35
C PHE A 527 13.76 25.76 -79.36
N HIS A 528 14.72 24.91 -79.01
CA HIS A 528 14.49 23.47 -78.85
C HIS A 528 14.26 23.14 -77.38
N LEU A 529 13.22 22.36 -77.12
CA LEU A 529 12.87 21.88 -75.78
C LEU A 529 12.71 20.37 -75.80
N HIS A 530 13.25 19.68 -74.80
CA HIS A 530 12.99 18.26 -74.59
C HIS A 530 11.63 18.09 -73.93
N THR A 531 10.60 17.85 -74.74
CA THR A 531 9.21 17.79 -74.29
C THR A 531 8.35 16.91 -75.19
N SER A 532 7.10 16.67 -74.80
CA SER A 532 6.14 15.97 -75.67
C SER A 532 5.50 16.95 -76.64
N CYS A 533 5.99 16.97 -77.89
CA CYS A 533 5.41 17.77 -78.97
C CYS A 533 3.91 17.51 -79.12
N MET A 534 3.50 16.24 -79.03
CA MET A 534 2.09 15.84 -79.17
C MET A 534 1.19 16.47 -78.09
N LEU A 535 1.61 16.42 -76.81
CA LEU A 535 0.82 16.99 -75.71
C LEU A 535 0.76 18.53 -75.79
N ILE A 536 1.91 19.17 -76.04
CA ILE A 536 1.95 20.64 -76.16
C ILE A 536 1.13 21.11 -77.35
N SER A 537 1.28 20.48 -78.52
CA SER A 537 0.52 20.82 -79.72
C SER A 537 -0.99 20.69 -79.48
N LYS A 538 -1.45 19.63 -78.79
CA LYS A 538 -2.86 19.46 -78.43
C LYS A 538 -3.35 20.57 -77.48
N ALA A 539 -2.59 20.90 -76.43
CA ALA A 539 -2.97 21.96 -75.50
C ALA A 539 -3.04 23.34 -76.20
N ILE A 540 -2.04 23.69 -77.01
CA ILE A 540 -2.02 24.93 -77.78
C ILE A 540 -3.19 24.95 -78.78
N THR A 541 -3.45 23.84 -79.48
CA THR A 541 -4.55 23.72 -80.44
C THR A 541 -5.91 23.93 -79.77
N GLU A 542 -6.16 23.35 -78.59
CA GLU A 542 -7.43 23.56 -77.88
C GLU A 542 -7.55 24.99 -77.32
N MET A 543 -6.46 25.60 -76.83
CA MET A 543 -6.45 27.02 -76.42
C MET A 543 -6.74 27.94 -77.62
N LEU A 544 -6.12 27.70 -78.78
CA LEU A 544 -6.35 28.46 -80.01
C LEU A 544 -7.76 28.27 -80.55
N ARG A 545 -8.30 27.04 -80.54
CA ARG A 545 -9.69 26.78 -80.94
C ARG A 545 -10.67 27.53 -80.04
N ASN A 546 -10.40 27.58 -78.74
CA ASN A 546 -11.21 28.36 -77.80
C ASN A 546 -11.15 29.85 -78.16
N ALA A 547 -9.97 30.40 -78.41
CA ALA A 547 -9.80 31.78 -78.86
C ALA A 547 -10.53 32.09 -80.18
N VAL A 548 -10.41 31.21 -81.19
CA VAL A 548 -11.10 31.35 -82.49
C VAL A 548 -12.62 31.34 -82.34
N HIS A 549 -13.13 30.53 -81.43
CA HIS A 549 -14.57 30.44 -81.21
C HIS A 549 -15.16 31.76 -80.67
N PHE A 550 -14.44 32.43 -79.77
CA PHE A 550 -14.96 33.61 -79.05
C PHE A 550 -14.47 34.97 -79.58
N ALA A 551 -13.39 35.04 -80.37
CA ALA A 551 -12.90 36.29 -80.94
C ALA A 551 -13.75 36.72 -82.15
N ALA A 552 -14.58 37.76 -81.99
CA ALA A 552 -15.45 38.27 -83.06
C ALA A 552 -14.67 38.92 -84.21
N ASP A 553 -13.61 39.66 -83.90
CA ASP A 553 -12.79 40.39 -84.88
C ASP A 553 -11.61 39.56 -85.42
N GLY A 554 -11.47 38.31 -84.97
CA GLY A 554 -10.48 37.36 -85.48
C GLY A 554 -9.02 37.65 -85.10
N GLU A 555 -8.75 38.63 -84.22
CA GLU A 555 -7.40 38.92 -83.73
C GLU A 555 -7.02 38.01 -82.56
N ILE A 556 -6.05 37.13 -82.79
CA ILE A 556 -5.56 36.20 -81.77
C ILE A 556 -4.04 36.27 -81.74
N THR A 557 -3.46 36.35 -80.54
CA THR A 557 -2.01 36.32 -80.36
C THR A 557 -1.59 35.04 -79.64
N LEU A 558 -0.75 34.24 -80.29
CA LEU A 558 0.01 33.17 -79.66
C LEU A 558 1.41 33.68 -79.35
N ALA A 559 1.81 33.63 -78.09
CA ALA A 559 3.16 33.96 -77.67
C ALA A 559 3.68 32.94 -76.67
N TYR A 560 5.00 32.84 -76.52
CA TYR A 560 5.57 32.18 -75.34
C TYR A 560 6.65 33.04 -74.72
N THR A 561 6.75 33.00 -73.38
CA THR A 561 7.80 33.66 -72.59
C THR A 561 8.61 32.63 -71.81
N LEU A 562 9.82 33.03 -71.40
CA LEU A 562 10.70 32.23 -70.57
C LEU A 562 10.83 32.91 -69.20
N ASP A 563 10.31 32.27 -68.16
CA ASP A 563 10.24 32.84 -66.81
C ASP A 563 11.25 32.17 -65.86
N GLY A 564 11.61 32.89 -64.78
CA GLY A 564 12.41 32.34 -63.67
C GLY A 564 13.83 31.91 -64.04
N GLY A 565 14.50 32.64 -64.94
CA GLY A 565 15.85 32.35 -65.39
C GLY A 565 15.94 31.17 -66.37
N ASN A 566 14.99 31.06 -67.31
CA ASN A 566 14.82 29.93 -68.23
C ASN A 566 14.53 28.60 -67.52
N ARG A 567 13.75 28.63 -66.43
CA ARG A 567 13.30 27.41 -65.72
C ARG A 567 11.87 27.00 -66.08
N ARG A 568 11.11 27.90 -66.71
CA ARG A 568 9.74 27.64 -67.16
C ARG A 568 9.49 28.31 -68.51
N ILE A 569 8.74 27.64 -69.35
CA ILE A 569 8.14 28.21 -70.56
C ILE A 569 6.66 28.41 -70.31
N THR A 570 6.15 29.61 -70.63
CA THR A 570 4.74 29.95 -70.51
C THR A 570 4.20 30.28 -71.89
N PHE A 571 3.32 29.43 -72.43
CA PHE A 571 2.56 29.69 -73.64
C PHE A 571 1.33 30.52 -73.30
N THR A 572 1.11 31.59 -74.03
CA THR A 572 -0.04 32.49 -73.86
C THR A 572 -0.83 32.57 -75.15
N VAL A 573 -2.13 32.33 -75.05
CA VAL A 573 -3.09 32.57 -76.13
C VAL A 573 -4.00 33.69 -75.65
N THR A 574 -3.94 34.82 -76.35
CA THR A 574 -4.73 36.02 -76.07
C THR A 574 -5.73 36.26 -77.20
N ASP A 575 -6.99 36.47 -76.85
CA ASP A 575 -8.07 36.82 -77.77
C ASP A 575 -8.73 38.15 -77.38
N SER A 576 -9.49 38.71 -78.32
CA SER A 576 -10.33 39.91 -78.15
C SER A 576 -11.82 39.58 -77.92
N GLY A 577 -12.12 38.40 -77.35
CA GLY A 577 -13.49 37.96 -77.06
C GLY A 577 -14.15 38.71 -75.89
N PRO A 578 -15.30 38.22 -75.38
CA PRO A 578 -16.08 38.91 -74.33
C PRO A 578 -15.40 38.94 -72.95
N GLY A 579 -14.26 38.25 -72.78
CA GLY A 579 -13.58 38.08 -71.51
C GLY A 579 -14.25 37.07 -70.58
N ILE A 580 -13.56 36.73 -69.49
CA ILE A 580 -14.03 35.73 -68.51
C ILE A 580 -14.01 36.36 -67.11
N PRO A 581 -15.11 36.31 -66.32
CA PRO A 581 -15.14 36.82 -64.96
C PRO A 581 -14.10 36.15 -64.05
N ALA A 582 -13.45 36.94 -63.18
CA ALA A 582 -12.41 36.42 -62.29
C ALA A 582 -12.90 35.33 -61.31
N CYS A 583 -14.19 35.35 -60.93
CA CYS A 583 -14.79 34.31 -60.10
C CYS A 583 -14.88 32.94 -60.80
N GLU A 584 -14.87 32.93 -62.14
CA GLU A 584 -14.95 31.72 -62.95
C GLU A 584 -13.56 31.18 -63.36
N ALA A 585 -12.48 31.91 -63.05
CA ALA A 585 -11.13 31.64 -63.55
C ALA A 585 -10.63 30.20 -63.28
N GLU A 586 -11.02 29.59 -62.15
CA GLU A 586 -10.66 28.20 -61.83
C GLU A 586 -11.71 27.19 -62.30
N HIS A 587 -12.97 27.63 -62.41
CA HIS A 587 -14.11 26.79 -62.76
C HIS A 587 -14.11 26.41 -64.24
N ILE A 588 -13.72 27.31 -65.16
CA ILE A 588 -13.70 27.09 -66.62
C ILE A 588 -12.87 25.90 -67.11
N PHE A 589 -11.89 25.47 -66.31
CA PHE A 589 -11.06 24.30 -66.61
C PHE A 589 -11.65 23.00 -66.03
N GLY A 590 -12.78 23.07 -65.34
CA GLY A 590 -13.58 21.92 -64.93
C GLY A 590 -14.20 21.20 -66.12
N ARG A 591 -14.62 19.95 -65.91
CA ARG A 591 -15.23 19.11 -66.96
C ARG A 591 -16.62 19.62 -67.33
N PHE A 592 -16.89 19.76 -68.62
CA PHE A 592 -18.20 20.15 -69.17
C PHE A 592 -18.66 21.55 -68.69
N VAL A 593 -17.73 22.40 -68.29
CA VAL A 593 -18.06 23.76 -67.86
C VAL A 593 -18.24 24.64 -69.09
N LYS A 594 -19.39 25.31 -69.16
CA LYS A 594 -19.74 26.29 -70.20
C LYS A 594 -20.31 27.53 -69.49
N LEU A 595 -19.78 28.72 -69.78
CA LEU A 595 -20.25 29.97 -69.17
C LEU A 595 -21.53 30.50 -69.85
N ASP A 596 -21.70 30.20 -71.13
CA ASP A 596 -22.95 30.41 -71.87
C ASP A 596 -23.47 29.04 -72.33
N THR A 597 -24.68 28.69 -71.93
CA THR A 597 -25.32 27.42 -72.26
C THR A 597 -25.61 27.29 -73.76
N PHE A 598 -25.67 28.40 -74.50
CA PHE A 598 -25.93 28.43 -75.94
C PHE A 598 -24.65 28.49 -76.80
N SER A 599 -23.47 28.61 -76.19
CA SER A 599 -22.19 28.58 -76.91
C SER A 599 -21.85 27.18 -77.44
N GLN A 600 -21.36 27.09 -78.68
CA GLN A 600 -21.01 25.79 -79.29
C GLN A 600 -19.67 25.28 -78.72
N GLY A 601 -19.69 24.08 -78.12
CA GLY A 601 -18.48 23.43 -77.60
C GLY A 601 -18.77 22.45 -76.46
N LEU A 602 -17.85 21.51 -76.22
CA LEU A 602 -18.02 20.41 -75.27
C LEU A 602 -17.73 20.78 -73.80
N GLY A 603 -17.11 21.93 -73.55
CA GLY A 603 -16.60 22.27 -72.22
C GLY A 603 -15.48 21.34 -71.72
N LEU A 604 -14.83 20.58 -72.61
CA LEU A 604 -13.75 19.64 -72.30
C LEU A 604 -12.36 20.13 -72.74
N GLY A 605 -12.27 21.04 -73.71
CA GLY A 605 -10.99 21.49 -74.27
C GLY A 605 -10.06 22.11 -73.22
N LEU A 606 -10.57 22.99 -72.35
CA LEU A 606 -9.79 23.58 -71.26
C LEU A 606 -9.47 22.56 -70.15
N THR A 607 -10.35 21.58 -69.90
CA THR A 607 -10.06 20.46 -69.01
C THR A 607 -8.88 19.64 -69.54
N VAL A 608 -8.88 19.34 -70.83
CA VAL A 608 -7.78 18.62 -71.50
C VAL A 608 -6.48 19.40 -71.35
N CYS A 609 -6.51 20.73 -71.52
CA CYS A 609 -5.34 21.58 -71.28
C CYS A 609 -4.83 21.49 -69.83
N ARG A 610 -5.72 21.43 -68.82
CA ARG A 610 -5.35 21.27 -67.40
C ARG A 610 -4.73 19.91 -67.11
N LEU A 611 -5.27 18.84 -67.70
CA LEU A 611 -4.71 17.49 -67.57
C LEU A 611 -3.35 17.39 -68.25
N ILE A 612 -3.19 17.94 -69.45
CA ILE A 612 -1.91 18.02 -70.15
C ILE A 612 -0.88 18.81 -69.34
N ALA A 613 -1.26 19.97 -68.82
CA ALA A 613 -0.39 20.79 -67.98
C ALA A 613 0.11 19.97 -66.78
N SER A 614 -0.80 19.29 -66.08
CA SER A 614 -0.47 18.42 -64.95
C SER A 614 0.47 17.27 -65.34
N ALA A 615 0.20 16.60 -66.47
CA ALA A 615 1.01 15.49 -66.98
C ALA A 615 2.44 15.94 -67.35
N LEU A 616 2.60 17.18 -67.81
CA LEU A 616 3.90 17.81 -68.09
C LEU A 616 4.54 18.47 -66.85
N GLY A 617 3.95 18.33 -65.66
CA GLY A 617 4.42 18.94 -64.41
C GLY A 617 4.26 20.47 -64.35
N GLY A 618 3.40 21.02 -65.20
CA GLY A 618 3.07 22.43 -65.35
C GLY A 618 1.71 22.80 -64.77
N THR A 619 1.24 24.00 -65.10
CA THR A 619 -0.06 24.56 -64.69
C THR A 619 -0.66 25.40 -65.81
N ILE A 620 -1.98 25.39 -65.96
CA ILE A 620 -2.70 26.33 -66.83
C ILE A 620 -3.54 27.28 -65.98
N LYS A 621 -3.61 28.56 -66.36
CA LYS A 621 -4.39 29.59 -65.68
C LYS A 621 -5.00 30.58 -66.66
N LEU A 622 -6.07 31.26 -66.24
CA LEU A 622 -6.56 32.48 -66.87
C LEU A 622 -5.82 33.68 -66.26
N ASP A 623 -5.29 34.58 -67.09
CA ASP A 623 -4.74 35.87 -66.64
C ASP A 623 -5.90 36.83 -66.34
N THR A 624 -6.31 36.88 -65.07
CA THR A 624 -7.42 37.72 -64.60
C THR A 624 -7.11 39.22 -64.65
N ASN A 625 -5.84 39.60 -64.88
CA ASN A 625 -5.45 41.01 -65.00
C ASN A 625 -5.64 41.54 -66.43
N TYR A 626 -5.90 40.67 -67.40
CA TYR A 626 -6.20 41.05 -68.77
C TYR A 626 -7.70 41.32 -68.94
N SER A 627 -8.06 42.54 -69.36
CA SER A 627 -9.44 43.00 -69.49
C SER A 627 -9.89 43.25 -70.94
N GLY A 628 -9.02 43.05 -71.93
CA GLY A 628 -9.31 43.25 -73.36
C GLY A 628 -9.85 42.02 -74.09
N GLY A 629 -10.29 40.99 -73.35
CA GLY A 629 -10.73 39.68 -73.85
C GLY A 629 -10.32 38.58 -72.87
N ALA A 630 -9.90 37.41 -73.35
CA ALA A 630 -9.33 36.37 -72.50
C ALA A 630 -7.85 36.10 -72.83
N ARG A 631 -7.07 35.77 -71.80
CA ARG A 631 -5.68 35.31 -71.95
C ARG A 631 -5.46 34.05 -71.12
N PHE A 632 -5.20 32.95 -71.81
CA PHE A 632 -4.88 31.67 -71.20
C PHE A 632 -3.37 31.47 -71.17
N ALA A 633 -2.82 31.11 -70.01
CA ALA A 633 -1.39 30.91 -69.80
C ALA A 633 -1.11 29.45 -69.37
N LEU A 634 -0.44 28.69 -70.24
CA LEU A 634 0.04 27.35 -70.00
C LEU A 634 1.53 27.39 -69.65
N SER A 635 1.88 27.16 -68.39
CA SER A 635 3.26 27.17 -67.89
C SER A 635 3.78 25.77 -67.65
N ILE A 636 4.89 25.40 -68.29
CA ILE A 636 5.53 24.08 -68.16
C ILE A 636 6.98 24.26 -67.68
N PRO A 637 7.48 23.43 -66.75
CA PRO A 637 8.89 23.46 -66.36
C PRO A 637 9.81 23.08 -67.52
N LEU A 638 10.90 23.84 -67.69
CA LEU A 638 12.00 23.47 -68.56
C LEU A 638 12.86 22.46 -67.79
N ARG A 639 12.98 21.25 -68.34
CA ARG A 639 13.81 20.18 -67.78
C ARG A 639 15.05 19.97 -68.62
#